data_AF-A0A4U8Q4D2-F1
#
_entry.id   AF-A0A4U8Q4D2-F1
#
_cell.length_a   1.000
_cell.length_b   1.000
_cell.length_c   1.000
_cell.angle_alpha   90.00
_cell.angle_beta   90.00
_cell.angle_gamma   90.00
#
_symmetry.space_group_name_H-M   'P 1'
#
loop_
_entity.id
_entity.type
_entity.pdbx_description
1 polymer ?
#
loop_
_entity_poly.entity_id
_entity_poly.type
_entity_poly.pdbx_seq_one_letter_code
_entity_poly.pdbx_strand_id
1 'polypeptide(L)'
;MEFYKAEKINAHITAIHSLTGEIMYLAEGTEKTVLIDTCLGVGDLRHFVENITAKPIMVLLTHGHIDHAMGAPEFKNVYMNVKDIPIYRRQCHVKERRGYLQANLGTVFEKTANLNYVESVPFMEFQPLIDGMEFDLGGLHIEAYELPGHTQGSMVFLLPELKILILGDSCNNSTFLFDQDTSPLEEYRDTLKRIQLRLDGKYKHVFLSHHVMEVSVDIIGNVIEVCEDILQGKADDIPFSFMGMHAYIAKSCNERFERTDGKAGNIIYSKEHVKMFPKNFLWGGAVAANQCEGAYQEDGKGLSIQDVMPHGIKGPRTEKPSEDNMKLVGIDFYHRYKEDIKLFAEMGFKVFRTSIAWSRIFPRGDEETPNEAGLQFYDDLFDECRKYGMEPLVTISHYETPLYLAETWNGWLDRRMIGFYERYVRTIFKRYREKVKYWLTFNEINSILNSPFMSGAINTPKEVLTESQLYQAIHHELVASALATKIGHEINPDFQIGCMILSMPVYPLTPDPGDVIRAMEEEHKHAMFTDVHVRGEYPGYMKRYLREHGIQIAFDKGDAEILKNTVDFISFSYYASVCATADQRKDISGEGNLFGGVPNPALKASEWGWQIDPGGLRYVLNQFWDKYQKPLFIVENGLGAVDRLEEDEEGNLTVFDDYRIAYLRDHLLQVKEAIEDGVEVMGYTTWGCIDLVSASTAELKKRYGFIYVDRNDDGSGTLERYKKKSFYWYRDVIASNGASLKDGSEEADI
;
A
#
# COMPACT_ATOMS: atom_id res chain seq x y z
N MET A 1 -47.53 26.06 -14.58
CA MET A 1 -46.22 25.66 -15.12
C MET A 1 -46.31 24.17 -15.34
N GLU A 2 -46.13 23.69 -16.56
CA GLU A 2 -46.10 22.25 -16.81
C GLU A 2 -44.77 21.71 -16.30
N PHE A 3 -44.81 20.71 -15.42
CA PHE A 3 -43.61 20.11 -14.84
C PHE A 3 -42.99 19.06 -15.77
N TYR A 4 -43.81 18.44 -16.62
CA TYR A 4 -43.40 17.42 -17.58
C TYR A 4 -43.68 17.86 -19.02
N LYS A 5 -42.77 17.51 -19.92
CA LYS A 5 -42.93 17.70 -21.37
C LYS A 5 -42.54 16.43 -22.10
N ALA A 6 -43.42 15.93 -22.97
CA ALA A 6 -43.17 14.75 -23.77
C ALA A 6 -42.52 15.10 -25.11
N GLU A 7 -41.56 14.28 -25.53
CA GLU A 7 -40.89 14.32 -26.82
C GLU A 7 -40.89 12.92 -27.43
N LYS A 8 -41.53 12.77 -28.60
CA LYS A 8 -41.60 11.48 -29.28
C LYS A 8 -40.31 11.23 -30.05
N ILE A 9 -39.53 10.23 -29.61
CA ILE A 9 -38.23 9.90 -30.20
C ILE A 9 -38.39 9.00 -31.42
N ASN A 10 -39.24 7.98 -31.30
CA ASN A 10 -39.61 7.11 -32.42
C ASN A 10 -41.02 6.52 -32.21
N ALA A 11 -41.38 5.47 -32.96
CA ALA A 11 -42.69 4.84 -32.85
C ALA A 11 -42.96 4.19 -31.49
N HIS A 12 -41.91 3.81 -30.77
CA HIS A 12 -41.94 3.03 -29.53
C HIS A 12 -41.47 3.81 -28.31
N ILE A 13 -40.64 4.85 -28.47
CA ILE A 13 -40.03 5.59 -27.35
C ILE A 13 -40.51 7.03 -27.33
N THR A 14 -40.98 7.45 -26.16
CA THR A 14 -41.25 8.85 -25.80
C THR A 14 -40.37 9.23 -24.62
N ALA A 15 -39.54 10.25 -24.79
CA ALA A 15 -38.81 10.86 -23.68
C ALA A 15 -39.73 11.85 -22.96
N ILE A 16 -39.73 11.82 -21.63
CA ILE A 16 -40.46 12.74 -20.79
C ILE A 16 -39.41 13.55 -20.03
N HIS A 17 -39.39 14.86 -20.27
CA HIS A 17 -38.46 15.79 -19.64
C HIS A 17 -39.15 16.46 -18.46
N SER A 18 -38.48 16.48 -17.31
CA SER A 18 -38.91 17.26 -16.15
C SER A 18 -38.52 18.74 -16.30
N LEU A 19 -38.95 19.56 -15.33
CA LEU A 19 -38.51 20.95 -15.23
C LEU A 19 -37.06 21.10 -14.73
N THR A 20 -36.55 20.12 -13.98
CA THR A 20 -35.20 20.13 -13.38
C THR A 20 -34.13 19.49 -14.25
N GLY A 21 -34.53 18.79 -15.32
CA GLY A 21 -33.62 18.28 -16.34
C GLY A 21 -33.52 16.76 -16.40
N GLU A 22 -34.22 16.04 -15.52
CA GLU A 22 -34.34 14.58 -15.58
C GLU A 22 -35.14 14.14 -16.82
N ILE A 23 -34.75 13.00 -17.38
CA ILE A 23 -35.35 12.38 -18.57
C ILE A 23 -35.83 10.99 -18.19
N MET A 24 -37.14 10.78 -18.24
CA MET A 24 -37.76 9.46 -18.10
C MET A 24 -38.09 8.91 -19.49
N TYR A 25 -38.10 7.58 -19.63
CA TYR A 25 -38.34 6.94 -20.92
C TYR A 25 -39.60 6.09 -20.88
N LEU A 26 -40.56 6.39 -21.75
CA LEU A 26 -41.75 5.60 -21.94
C LEU A 26 -41.58 4.71 -23.18
N ALA A 27 -41.47 3.40 -22.97
CA ALA A 27 -41.31 2.38 -24.01
C ALA A 27 -42.61 1.61 -24.24
N GLU A 28 -43.15 1.70 -25.45
CA GLU A 28 -44.43 1.13 -25.85
C GLU A 28 -44.27 -0.07 -26.81
N GLY A 29 -44.64 -1.25 -26.33
CA GLY A 29 -44.92 -2.41 -27.17
C GLY A 29 -46.39 -2.46 -27.59
N THR A 30 -46.84 -3.56 -28.20
CA THR A 30 -48.25 -3.71 -28.65
C THR A 30 -49.21 -4.00 -27.50
N GLU A 31 -48.74 -4.61 -26.42
CA GLU A 31 -49.58 -5.07 -25.30
C GLU A 31 -49.40 -4.24 -24.03
N LYS A 32 -48.17 -3.80 -23.73
CA LYS A 32 -47.81 -3.14 -22.47
C LYS A 32 -46.87 -1.96 -22.71
N THR A 33 -46.69 -1.16 -21.66
CA THR A 33 -45.77 -0.03 -21.63
C THR A 33 -44.89 -0.12 -20.39
N VAL A 34 -43.61 0.22 -20.54
CA VAL A 34 -42.69 0.45 -19.43
C VAL A 34 -42.34 1.93 -19.36
N LEU A 35 -42.39 2.48 -18.15
CA LEU A 35 -41.82 3.76 -17.78
C LEU A 35 -40.51 3.51 -17.03
N ILE A 36 -39.41 4.05 -17.53
CA ILE A 36 -38.11 4.03 -16.85
C ILE A 36 -37.96 5.32 -16.07
N ASP A 37 -37.81 5.18 -14.76
CA ASP A 37 -37.79 6.23 -13.73
C ASP A 37 -39.10 7.03 -13.57
N THR A 38 -39.24 7.68 -12.43
CA THR A 38 -40.45 8.41 -11.99
C THR A 38 -40.17 9.81 -11.46
N CYS A 39 -38.93 10.29 -11.61
CA CYS A 39 -38.50 11.63 -11.22
C CYS A 39 -38.79 11.96 -9.74
N LEU A 40 -38.93 13.25 -9.43
CA LEU A 40 -39.07 13.83 -8.11
C LEU A 40 -40.45 13.61 -7.45
N GLY A 41 -41.38 12.90 -8.08
CA GLY A 41 -42.75 12.74 -7.54
C GLY A 41 -43.45 14.08 -7.32
N VAL A 42 -43.31 14.97 -8.31
CA VAL A 42 -43.90 16.31 -8.34
C VAL A 42 -44.88 16.39 -9.51
N GLY A 43 -46.06 16.94 -9.27
CA GLY A 43 -47.17 16.85 -10.23
C GLY A 43 -47.88 15.49 -10.16
N ASP A 44 -48.58 15.15 -11.25
CA ASP A 44 -49.29 13.88 -11.42
C ASP A 44 -48.69 13.20 -12.65
N LEU A 45 -47.55 12.52 -12.44
CA LEU A 45 -46.80 11.89 -13.53
C LEU A 45 -47.62 10.76 -14.13
N ARG A 46 -48.36 10.02 -13.29
CA ARG A 46 -49.23 8.96 -13.77
C ARG A 46 -50.29 9.49 -14.73
N HIS A 47 -51.03 10.52 -14.37
CA HIS A 47 -52.03 11.11 -15.25
C HIS A 47 -51.40 11.65 -16.54
N PHE A 48 -50.20 12.22 -16.44
CA PHE A 48 -49.45 12.66 -17.62
C PHE A 48 -49.14 11.50 -18.58
N VAL A 49 -48.67 10.37 -18.07
CA VAL A 49 -48.36 9.17 -18.86
C VAL A 49 -49.64 8.52 -19.41
N GLU A 50 -50.73 8.46 -18.64
CA GLU A 50 -52.03 7.94 -19.08
C GLU A 50 -52.66 8.78 -20.21
N ASN A 51 -52.27 10.05 -20.37
CA ASN A 51 -52.65 10.87 -21.53
C ASN A 51 -51.82 10.56 -22.80
N ILE A 52 -50.68 9.88 -22.66
CA ILE A 52 -49.82 9.45 -23.78
C ILE A 52 -50.23 8.05 -24.25
N THR A 53 -50.49 7.13 -23.32
CA THR A 53 -50.81 5.72 -23.61
C THR A 53 -52.00 5.21 -22.81
N ALA A 54 -52.81 4.35 -23.44
CA ALA A 54 -53.90 3.62 -22.78
C ALA A 54 -53.50 2.19 -22.34
N LYS A 55 -52.24 1.78 -22.57
CA LYS A 55 -51.76 0.42 -22.27
C LYS A 55 -51.39 0.29 -20.78
N PRO A 56 -51.40 -0.94 -20.22
CA PRO A 56 -50.93 -1.19 -18.86
C PRO A 56 -49.48 -0.72 -18.65
N ILE A 57 -49.24 0.05 -17.58
CA ILE A 57 -47.95 0.64 -17.25
C ILE A 57 -47.22 -0.20 -16.19
N MET A 58 -45.96 -0.51 -16.46
CA MET A 58 -44.97 -1.03 -15.52
C MET A 58 -43.87 0.02 -15.33
N VAL A 59 -43.30 0.13 -14.13
CA VAL A 59 -42.21 1.05 -13.83
C VAL A 59 -40.94 0.27 -13.51
N LEU A 60 -39.84 0.62 -14.17
CA LEU A 60 -38.50 0.13 -13.84
C LEU A 60 -37.67 1.31 -13.34
N LEU A 61 -37.15 1.22 -12.12
CA LEU A 61 -36.28 2.26 -11.56
C LEU A 61 -34.82 1.92 -11.84
N THR A 62 -34.05 2.89 -12.37
CA THR A 62 -32.59 2.76 -12.55
C THR A 62 -31.89 2.69 -11.21
N HIS A 63 -32.31 3.49 -10.23
CA HIS A 63 -31.76 3.53 -8.87
C HIS A 63 -32.69 4.29 -7.89
N GLY A 64 -32.33 4.29 -6.61
CA GLY A 64 -33.19 4.78 -5.52
C GLY A 64 -33.15 6.28 -5.22
N HIS A 65 -32.40 7.10 -5.97
CA HIS A 65 -32.24 8.53 -5.67
C HIS A 65 -33.50 9.37 -5.90
N ILE A 66 -33.50 10.53 -5.26
CA ILE A 66 -34.60 11.48 -5.16
C ILE A 66 -35.14 11.95 -6.50
N ASP A 67 -34.28 12.07 -7.49
CA ASP A 67 -34.54 12.51 -8.84
C ASP A 67 -34.94 11.37 -9.79
N HIS A 68 -35.04 10.13 -9.29
CA HIS A 68 -35.42 8.98 -10.12
C HIS A 68 -36.62 8.21 -9.58
N ALA A 69 -36.79 8.07 -8.27
CA ALA A 69 -37.71 7.07 -7.71
C ALA A 69 -38.97 7.64 -7.02
N MET A 70 -39.12 8.95 -6.92
CA MET A 70 -40.07 9.54 -5.97
C MET A 70 -41.52 9.63 -6.46
N GLY A 71 -41.76 9.45 -7.75
CA GLY A 71 -43.11 9.26 -8.32
C GLY A 71 -43.62 7.82 -8.23
N ALA A 72 -42.79 6.86 -7.79
CA ALA A 72 -43.15 5.45 -7.71
C ALA A 72 -44.51 5.15 -7.05
N PRO A 73 -44.90 5.81 -5.93
CA PRO A 73 -46.18 5.52 -5.25
C PRO A 73 -47.44 5.75 -6.11
N GLU A 74 -47.35 6.49 -7.23
CA GLU A 74 -48.47 6.67 -8.14
C GLU A 74 -48.81 5.37 -8.90
N PHE A 75 -47.86 4.45 -9.01
CA PHE A 75 -47.93 3.24 -9.85
C PHE A 75 -48.03 1.96 -9.01
N LYS A 76 -48.65 0.91 -9.60
CA LYS A 76 -48.87 -0.38 -8.91
C LYS A 76 -47.74 -1.39 -9.12
N ASN A 77 -47.15 -1.43 -10.31
CA ASN A 77 -46.12 -2.42 -10.68
C ASN A 77 -44.78 -1.69 -10.82
N VAL A 78 -44.04 -1.59 -9.71
CA VAL A 78 -42.76 -0.87 -9.67
C VAL A 78 -41.65 -1.84 -9.30
N TYR A 79 -40.61 -1.88 -10.13
CA TYR A 79 -39.43 -2.71 -9.95
C TYR A 79 -38.24 -1.84 -9.53
N MET A 80 -37.49 -2.30 -8.52
CA MET A 80 -36.26 -1.64 -8.05
C MET A 80 -35.27 -2.70 -7.57
N ASN A 81 -33.97 -2.43 -7.73
CA ASN A 81 -32.96 -3.27 -7.12
C ASN A 81 -33.06 -3.15 -5.59
N VAL A 82 -33.06 -4.30 -4.91
CA VAL A 82 -33.22 -4.35 -3.44
C VAL A 82 -32.14 -3.58 -2.69
N LYS A 83 -30.94 -3.45 -3.28
CA LYS A 83 -29.79 -2.71 -2.72
C LYS A 83 -30.10 -1.22 -2.56
N ASP A 84 -31.03 -0.66 -3.34
CA ASP A 84 -31.37 0.77 -3.35
C ASP A 84 -32.62 1.13 -2.54
N ILE A 85 -33.33 0.14 -1.97
CA ILE A 85 -34.46 0.38 -1.05
C ILE A 85 -34.08 1.30 0.13
N PRO A 86 -32.91 1.15 0.78
CA PRO A 86 -32.48 2.06 1.84
C PRO A 86 -32.34 3.51 1.36
N ILE A 87 -31.81 3.73 0.16
CA ILE A 87 -31.65 5.07 -0.45
C ILE A 87 -33.02 5.71 -0.64
N TYR A 88 -33.94 5.00 -1.31
CA TYR A 88 -35.31 5.47 -1.53
C TYR A 88 -35.99 5.83 -0.20
N ARG A 89 -35.89 4.95 0.81
CA ARG A 89 -36.51 5.17 2.12
C ARG A 89 -36.02 6.47 2.77
N ARG A 90 -34.72 6.76 2.68
CA ARG A 90 -34.14 8.01 3.24
C ARG A 90 -34.58 9.24 2.48
N GLN A 91 -34.71 9.16 1.15
CA GLN A 91 -34.90 10.34 0.29
C GLN A 91 -36.37 10.62 -0.10
N CYS A 92 -37.31 9.69 0.12
CA CYS A 92 -38.71 9.83 -0.29
C CYS A 92 -39.52 10.95 0.41
N HIS A 93 -38.96 11.59 1.42
CA HIS A 93 -39.62 12.65 2.15
C HIS A 93 -39.79 13.91 1.29
N VAL A 94 -40.98 14.52 1.31
CA VAL A 94 -41.28 15.78 0.60
C VAL A 94 -40.25 16.87 0.92
N LYS A 95 -39.74 16.92 2.15
CA LYS A 95 -38.72 17.88 2.56
C LYS A 95 -37.45 17.79 1.70
N GLU A 96 -36.96 16.59 1.46
CA GLU A 96 -35.75 16.36 0.65
C GLU A 96 -36.00 16.82 -0.80
N ARG A 97 -37.18 16.50 -1.35
CA ARG A 97 -37.57 16.88 -2.71
C ARG A 97 -37.63 18.39 -2.90
N ARG A 98 -38.13 19.10 -1.88
CA ARG A 98 -38.13 20.57 -1.84
C ARG A 98 -36.71 21.12 -1.78
N GLY A 99 -35.83 20.49 -1.02
CA GLY A 99 -34.40 20.84 -0.97
C GLY A 99 -33.73 20.71 -2.35
N TYR A 100 -33.95 19.59 -3.03
CA TYR A 100 -33.44 19.34 -4.38
C TYR A 100 -33.95 20.38 -5.39
N LEU A 101 -35.27 20.62 -5.41
CA LEU A 101 -35.87 21.64 -6.27
C LEU A 101 -35.32 23.04 -5.99
N GLN A 102 -35.10 23.40 -4.73
CA GLN A 102 -34.53 24.68 -4.35
C GLN A 102 -33.08 24.82 -4.84
N ALA A 103 -32.29 23.76 -4.72
CA ALA A 103 -30.91 23.74 -5.20
C ALA A 103 -30.81 23.90 -6.72
N ASN A 104 -31.67 23.21 -7.48
CA ASN A 104 -31.62 23.22 -8.95
C ASN A 104 -32.34 24.42 -9.60
N LEU A 105 -33.45 24.89 -9.03
CA LEU A 105 -34.25 25.96 -9.63
C LEU A 105 -33.90 27.36 -9.08
N GLY A 106 -33.17 27.46 -7.97
CA GLY A 106 -32.76 28.74 -7.37
C GLY A 106 -33.94 29.69 -7.17
N THR A 107 -33.85 30.90 -7.72
CA THR A 107 -34.92 31.92 -7.63
C THR A 107 -36.22 31.53 -8.36
N VAL A 108 -36.19 30.53 -9.25
CA VAL A 108 -37.38 30.01 -9.93
C VAL A 108 -38.20 29.12 -8.99
N PHE A 109 -37.60 28.60 -7.91
CA PHE A 109 -38.27 27.76 -6.91
C PHE A 109 -39.47 28.45 -6.26
N GLU A 110 -39.45 29.76 -6.04
CA GLU A 110 -40.59 30.48 -5.44
C GLU A 110 -41.88 30.36 -6.28
N LYS A 111 -41.74 30.15 -7.60
CA LYS A 111 -42.87 29.89 -8.52
C LYS A 111 -43.40 28.46 -8.44
N THR A 112 -42.70 27.57 -7.73
CA THR A 112 -43.05 26.16 -7.52
C THR A 112 -43.70 25.89 -6.15
N ALA A 113 -43.93 26.94 -5.34
CA ALA A 113 -44.40 26.81 -3.95
C ALA A 113 -45.73 26.06 -3.77
N ASN A 114 -46.57 25.99 -4.81
CA ASN A 114 -47.88 25.32 -4.82
C ASN A 114 -47.93 24.01 -5.64
N LEU A 115 -46.78 23.41 -5.98
CA LEU A 115 -46.78 22.12 -6.69
C LEU A 115 -47.31 20.99 -5.80
N ASN A 116 -48.09 20.09 -6.40
CA ASN A 116 -48.53 18.86 -5.74
C ASN A 116 -47.35 17.89 -5.64
N TYR A 117 -47.16 17.29 -4.47
CA TYR A 117 -46.15 16.25 -4.25
C TYR A 117 -46.87 14.93 -4.00
N VAL A 118 -46.36 13.86 -4.62
CA VAL A 118 -46.77 12.49 -4.32
C VAL A 118 -46.51 12.20 -2.84
N GLU A 119 -47.44 11.49 -2.18
CA GLU A 119 -47.30 11.13 -0.77
C GLU A 119 -46.01 10.34 -0.52
N SER A 120 -45.33 10.64 0.59
CA SER A 120 -44.13 9.88 1.00
C SER A 120 -44.54 8.50 1.50
N VAL A 121 -44.07 7.45 0.84
CA VAL A 121 -44.31 6.04 1.24
C VAL A 121 -42.96 5.34 1.48
N PRO A 122 -42.33 5.49 2.67
CA PRO A 122 -40.98 4.98 2.94
C PRO A 122 -40.86 3.44 2.98
N PHE A 123 -41.99 2.76 3.15
CA PHE A 123 -42.10 1.29 3.19
C PHE A 123 -42.93 0.76 2.02
N MET A 124 -42.79 1.38 0.85
CA MET A 124 -43.36 0.88 -0.39
C MET A 124 -42.80 -0.51 -0.71
N GLU A 125 -43.67 -1.43 -1.11
CA GLU A 125 -43.25 -2.75 -1.60
C GLU A 125 -42.85 -2.62 -3.08
N PHE A 126 -41.58 -2.85 -3.37
CA PHE A 126 -41.04 -2.93 -4.73
C PHE A 126 -40.93 -4.37 -5.16
N GLN A 127 -41.20 -4.64 -6.44
CA GLN A 127 -40.82 -5.91 -7.04
C GLN A 127 -39.30 -5.94 -7.24
N PRO A 128 -38.63 -7.07 -6.96
CA PRO A 128 -37.18 -7.14 -7.11
C PRO A 128 -36.80 -7.02 -8.59
N LEU A 129 -35.94 -6.04 -8.89
CA LEU A 129 -35.26 -5.92 -10.17
C LEU A 129 -33.86 -6.54 -10.03
N ILE A 130 -33.54 -7.52 -10.86
CA ILE A 130 -32.29 -8.29 -10.78
C ILE A 130 -31.60 -8.36 -12.14
N ASP A 131 -30.30 -8.62 -12.11
CA ASP A 131 -29.48 -8.76 -13.33
C ASP A 131 -30.02 -9.85 -14.29
N GLY A 132 -30.08 -9.53 -15.58
CA GLY A 132 -30.53 -10.41 -16.65
C GLY A 132 -32.03 -10.57 -16.79
N MET A 133 -32.84 -9.80 -16.05
CA MET A 133 -34.30 -9.88 -16.13
C MET A 133 -34.82 -9.28 -17.45
N GLU A 134 -35.79 -9.93 -18.08
CA GLU A 134 -36.39 -9.50 -19.35
C GLU A 134 -37.88 -9.17 -19.21
N PHE A 135 -38.33 -8.13 -19.92
CA PHE A 135 -39.72 -7.66 -19.92
C PHE A 135 -40.26 -7.59 -21.36
N ASP A 136 -41.21 -8.47 -21.70
CA ASP A 136 -41.90 -8.48 -22.99
C ASP A 136 -43.12 -7.54 -22.98
N LEU A 137 -43.11 -6.58 -23.92
CA LEU A 137 -44.14 -5.55 -24.09
C LEU A 137 -45.06 -5.82 -25.29
N GLY A 138 -44.86 -6.93 -26.01
CA GLY A 138 -45.53 -7.24 -27.26
C GLY A 138 -44.75 -6.68 -28.46
N GLY A 139 -43.77 -7.42 -28.94
CA GLY A 139 -42.93 -7.03 -30.08
C GLY A 139 -41.81 -6.02 -29.76
N LEU A 140 -41.59 -5.73 -28.47
CA LEU A 140 -40.47 -4.95 -27.95
C LEU A 140 -40.08 -5.55 -26.59
N HIS A 141 -38.78 -5.72 -26.34
CA HIS A 141 -38.27 -6.22 -25.07
C HIS A 141 -37.39 -5.19 -24.35
N ILE A 142 -37.35 -5.29 -23.03
CA ILE A 142 -36.38 -4.59 -22.19
C ILE A 142 -35.61 -5.65 -21.39
N GLU A 143 -34.28 -5.62 -21.50
CA GLU A 143 -33.36 -6.42 -20.70
C GLU A 143 -32.71 -5.53 -19.63
N ALA A 144 -32.71 -5.97 -18.37
CA ALA A 144 -32.14 -5.23 -17.24
C ALA A 144 -30.79 -5.81 -16.80
N TYR A 145 -29.81 -4.94 -16.54
CA TYR A 145 -28.46 -5.34 -16.15
C TYR A 145 -27.95 -4.53 -14.95
N GLU A 146 -27.27 -5.20 -14.02
CA GLU A 146 -26.64 -4.52 -12.87
C GLU A 146 -25.35 -3.81 -13.29
N LEU A 147 -25.27 -2.51 -12.99
CA LEU A 147 -24.07 -1.69 -13.14
C LEU A 147 -23.80 -0.91 -11.83
N PRO A 148 -23.49 -1.59 -10.70
CA PRO A 148 -23.10 -0.95 -9.45
C PRO A 148 -21.95 0.05 -9.68
N GLY A 149 -22.05 1.20 -9.03
CA GLY A 149 -21.18 2.35 -9.28
C GLY A 149 -21.72 3.58 -8.56
N HIS A 150 -22.55 4.35 -9.27
CA HIS A 150 -23.24 5.51 -8.70
C HIS A 150 -24.07 5.16 -7.47
N THR A 151 -24.73 4.01 -7.49
CA THR A 151 -25.27 3.34 -6.30
C THR A 151 -24.96 1.85 -6.37
N GLN A 152 -25.04 1.15 -5.24
CA GLN A 152 -24.89 -0.31 -5.18
C GLN A 152 -25.98 -1.06 -5.97
N GLY A 153 -27.19 -0.50 -6.09
CA GLY A 153 -28.33 -1.08 -6.81
C GLY A 153 -28.59 -0.51 -8.19
N SER A 154 -27.64 0.24 -8.76
CA SER A 154 -27.72 0.85 -10.08
C SER A 154 -28.00 -0.16 -11.21
N MET A 155 -28.99 0.16 -12.05
CA MET A 155 -29.47 -0.66 -13.17
C MET A 155 -29.40 0.08 -14.51
N VAL A 156 -29.05 -0.66 -15.56
CA VAL A 156 -29.11 -0.19 -16.96
C VAL A 156 -30.04 -1.07 -17.78
N PHE A 157 -30.62 -0.51 -18.85
CA PHE A 157 -31.66 -1.18 -19.64
C PHE A 157 -31.32 -1.21 -21.13
N LEU A 158 -31.33 -2.40 -21.73
CA LEU A 158 -31.18 -2.58 -23.17
C LEU A 158 -32.54 -2.82 -23.82
N LEU A 159 -32.81 -2.13 -24.93
CA LEU A 159 -33.92 -2.42 -25.83
C LEU A 159 -33.37 -3.01 -27.14
N PRO A 160 -33.29 -4.35 -27.27
CA PRO A 160 -32.55 -5.00 -28.35
C PRO A 160 -33.07 -4.67 -29.75
N GLU A 161 -34.40 -4.61 -29.93
CA GLU A 161 -35.03 -4.34 -31.23
C GLU A 161 -34.72 -2.94 -31.73
N LEU A 162 -34.57 -1.98 -30.81
CA LEU A 162 -34.27 -0.59 -31.12
C LEU A 162 -32.77 -0.30 -31.08
N LYS A 163 -31.96 -1.23 -30.55
CA LYS A 163 -30.52 -1.06 -30.30
C LYS A 163 -30.24 0.18 -29.43
N ILE A 164 -31.06 0.38 -28.40
CA ILE A 164 -30.94 1.51 -27.45
C ILE A 164 -30.49 0.95 -26.09
N LEU A 165 -29.44 1.54 -25.52
CA LEU A 165 -29.01 1.29 -24.15
C LEU A 165 -29.29 2.54 -23.29
N ILE A 166 -30.02 2.39 -22.20
CA ILE A 166 -30.31 3.45 -21.22
C ILE A 166 -29.44 3.23 -19.99
N LEU A 167 -28.60 4.20 -19.64
CA LEU A 167 -27.54 4.04 -18.64
C LEU A 167 -27.90 4.57 -17.24
N GLY A 168 -29.03 5.26 -17.07
CA GLY A 168 -29.32 5.95 -15.81
C GLY A 168 -28.20 6.92 -15.43
N ASP A 169 -27.89 6.98 -14.13
CA ASP A 169 -26.73 7.70 -13.60
C ASP A 169 -25.50 6.82 -13.38
N SER A 170 -25.62 5.53 -13.70
CA SER A 170 -24.55 4.55 -13.56
C SER A 170 -23.40 4.80 -14.54
N CYS A 171 -23.64 5.52 -15.64
CA CYS A 171 -22.60 6.03 -16.54
C CYS A 171 -23.13 7.25 -17.30
N ASN A 172 -22.68 8.44 -16.89
CA ASN A 172 -23.22 9.72 -17.36
C ASN A 172 -22.06 10.67 -17.78
N ASN A 173 -22.36 11.83 -18.34
CA ASN A 173 -21.36 12.87 -18.62
C ASN A 173 -20.63 13.32 -17.35
N SER A 174 -21.23 13.12 -16.17
CA SER A 174 -20.55 13.16 -14.89
C SER A 174 -21.20 12.14 -13.96
N THR A 175 -20.58 10.95 -13.84
CA THR A 175 -20.97 9.95 -12.85
C THR A 175 -20.45 10.39 -11.48
N PHE A 176 -21.32 10.46 -10.49
CA PHE A 176 -20.96 10.85 -9.13
C PHE A 176 -20.57 9.59 -8.33
N LEU A 177 -19.32 9.52 -7.87
CA LEU A 177 -18.68 8.44 -7.10
C LEU A 177 -18.00 8.99 -5.84
N PHE A 178 -18.73 9.76 -5.04
CA PHE A 178 -18.16 10.42 -3.88
C PHE A 178 -19.02 10.37 -2.61
N ASP A 179 -20.24 9.84 -2.69
CA ASP A 179 -21.07 9.64 -1.51
C ASP A 179 -20.91 8.21 -0.92
N GLN A 180 -21.48 8.00 0.26
CA GLN A 180 -21.41 6.74 1.00
C GLN A 180 -22.16 5.56 0.35
N ASP A 181 -23.02 5.83 -0.64
CA ASP A 181 -23.85 4.83 -1.32
C ASP A 181 -23.20 4.32 -2.63
N THR A 182 -22.07 4.92 -3.02
CA THR A 182 -21.30 4.57 -4.24
C THR A 182 -20.40 3.34 -4.04
N SER A 183 -20.02 2.68 -5.15
CA SER A 183 -19.01 1.62 -5.15
C SER A 183 -17.58 2.21 -5.16
N PRO A 184 -16.59 1.50 -4.58
CA PRO A 184 -15.18 1.83 -4.79
C PRO A 184 -14.85 1.93 -6.28
N LEU A 185 -13.92 2.82 -6.63
CA LEU A 185 -13.62 3.13 -8.02
C LEU A 185 -13.15 1.90 -8.82
N GLU A 186 -12.37 1.02 -8.21
CA GLU A 186 -11.89 -0.23 -8.81
C GLU A 186 -13.05 -1.16 -9.17
N GLU A 187 -14.00 -1.33 -8.25
CA GLU A 187 -15.19 -2.17 -8.46
C GLU A 187 -16.09 -1.59 -9.56
N TYR A 188 -16.27 -0.26 -9.56
CA TYR A 188 -17.02 0.43 -10.61
C TYR A 188 -16.39 0.22 -11.99
N ARG A 189 -15.07 0.39 -12.11
CA ARG A 189 -14.32 0.14 -13.35
C ARG A 189 -14.51 -1.29 -13.86
N ASP A 190 -14.41 -2.28 -12.97
CA ASP A 190 -14.48 -3.69 -13.36
C ASP A 190 -15.91 -4.07 -13.75
N THR A 191 -16.91 -3.46 -13.10
CA THR A 191 -18.31 -3.58 -13.48
C THR A 191 -18.59 -2.97 -14.87
N LEU A 192 -18.02 -1.79 -15.18
CA LEU A 192 -18.10 -1.19 -16.51
C LEU A 192 -17.49 -2.10 -17.58
N LYS A 193 -16.30 -2.68 -17.33
CA LYS A 193 -15.65 -3.63 -18.26
C LYS A 193 -16.54 -4.86 -18.52
N ARG A 194 -17.15 -5.41 -17.47
CA ARG A 194 -18.09 -6.54 -17.58
C ARG A 194 -19.31 -6.19 -18.43
N ILE A 195 -19.93 -5.04 -18.21
CA ILE A 195 -21.10 -4.59 -18.98
C ILE A 195 -20.72 -4.27 -20.43
N GLN A 196 -19.57 -3.63 -20.66
CA GLN A 196 -19.06 -3.38 -22.00
C GLN A 196 -18.93 -4.68 -22.79
N LEU A 197 -18.32 -5.70 -22.21
CA LEU A 197 -18.15 -7.01 -22.85
C LEU A 197 -19.49 -7.71 -23.11
N ARG A 198 -20.42 -7.68 -22.13
CA ARG A 198 -21.71 -8.36 -22.23
C ARG A 198 -22.66 -7.74 -23.26
N LEU A 199 -22.57 -6.42 -23.46
CA LEU A 199 -23.43 -5.65 -24.35
C LEU A 199 -22.76 -5.29 -25.68
N ASP A 200 -21.55 -5.79 -25.93
CA ASP A 200 -20.80 -5.49 -27.14
C ASP A 200 -21.61 -5.80 -28.41
N GLY A 201 -21.63 -4.83 -29.34
CA GLY A 201 -22.38 -4.91 -30.59
C GLY A 201 -23.92 -4.94 -30.48
N LYS A 202 -24.51 -4.88 -29.27
CA LYS A 202 -25.97 -4.99 -29.07
C LYS A 202 -26.73 -3.66 -29.21
N TYR A 203 -26.07 -2.53 -29.05
CA TYR A 203 -26.68 -1.20 -29.14
C TYR A 203 -25.99 -0.32 -30.20
N LYS A 204 -26.70 0.71 -30.66
CA LYS A 204 -26.23 1.76 -31.59
C LYS A 204 -26.53 3.17 -31.08
N HIS A 205 -27.39 3.27 -30.06
CA HIS A 205 -27.80 4.51 -29.42
C HIS A 205 -27.63 4.34 -27.92
N VAL A 206 -27.12 5.36 -27.25
CA VAL A 206 -26.95 5.38 -25.79
C VAL A 206 -27.68 6.59 -25.23
N PHE A 207 -28.60 6.33 -24.31
CA PHE A 207 -29.48 7.31 -23.71
C PHE A 207 -29.15 7.52 -22.23
N LEU A 208 -29.10 8.78 -21.80
CA LEU A 208 -28.82 9.21 -20.42
C LEU A 208 -30.07 9.77 -19.74
N SER A 209 -30.07 9.87 -18.43
CA SER A 209 -31.26 10.32 -17.68
C SER A 209 -31.25 11.81 -17.31
N HIS A 210 -30.27 12.61 -17.76
CA HIS A 210 -30.21 14.05 -17.44
C HIS A 210 -29.72 14.88 -18.62
N HIS A 211 -30.38 16.03 -18.83
CA HIS A 211 -30.01 17.15 -19.72
C HIS A 211 -29.78 16.81 -21.21
N VAL A 212 -28.79 15.98 -21.52
CA VAL A 212 -28.46 15.50 -22.86
C VAL A 212 -28.96 14.07 -23.00
N MET A 213 -29.97 13.87 -23.84
CA MET A 213 -30.59 12.55 -24.01
C MET A 213 -29.65 11.53 -24.63
N GLU A 214 -29.02 11.83 -25.79
CA GLU A 214 -28.22 10.86 -26.54
C GLU A 214 -26.73 11.23 -26.56
N VAL A 215 -25.86 10.24 -26.34
CA VAL A 215 -24.40 10.39 -26.30
C VAL A 215 -23.68 9.34 -27.14
N SER A 216 -22.35 9.49 -27.26
CA SER A 216 -21.52 8.51 -27.98
C SER A 216 -21.66 7.10 -27.39
N VAL A 217 -21.70 6.10 -28.28
CA VAL A 217 -21.66 4.68 -27.92
C VAL A 217 -20.39 4.29 -27.17
N ASP A 218 -19.33 5.09 -27.29
CA ASP A 218 -18.03 4.84 -26.64
C ASP A 218 -18.00 5.25 -25.16
N ILE A 219 -19.09 5.83 -24.61
CA ILE A 219 -19.08 6.42 -23.26
C ILE A 219 -18.62 5.45 -22.17
N ILE A 220 -19.03 4.18 -22.21
CA ILE A 220 -18.59 3.17 -21.23
C ILE A 220 -17.06 2.98 -21.30
N GLY A 221 -16.51 2.87 -22.52
CA GLY A 221 -15.06 2.77 -22.72
C GLY A 221 -14.32 4.02 -22.23
N ASN A 222 -14.85 5.20 -22.54
CA ASN A 222 -14.27 6.46 -22.10
C ASN A 222 -14.30 6.62 -20.57
N VAL A 223 -15.35 6.14 -19.87
CA VAL A 223 -15.41 6.19 -18.40
C VAL A 223 -14.48 5.15 -17.79
N ILE A 224 -14.31 3.98 -18.40
CA ILE A 224 -13.26 3.02 -17.99
C ILE A 224 -11.87 3.67 -18.04
N GLU A 225 -11.57 4.40 -19.12
CA GLU A 225 -10.31 5.16 -19.22
C GLU A 225 -10.16 6.20 -18.10
N VAL A 226 -11.25 6.89 -17.72
CA VAL A 226 -11.22 7.85 -16.61
C VAL A 226 -10.95 7.15 -15.28
N CYS A 227 -11.55 5.99 -15.01
CA CYS A 227 -11.22 5.20 -13.82
C CYS A 227 -9.73 4.84 -13.79
N GLU A 228 -9.18 4.36 -14.91
CA GLU A 228 -7.75 4.00 -14.99
C GLU A 228 -6.86 5.23 -14.79
N ASP A 229 -7.23 6.40 -15.31
CA ASP A 229 -6.49 7.63 -15.09
C ASP A 229 -6.52 8.07 -13.63
N ILE A 230 -7.65 7.95 -12.93
CA ILE A 230 -7.71 8.24 -11.49
C ILE A 230 -6.82 7.25 -10.70
N LEU A 231 -6.94 5.95 -10.96
CA LEU A 231 -6.17 4.90 -10.28
C LEU A 231 -4.66 5.02 -10.53
N GLN A 232 -4.26 5.56 -11.68
CA GLN A 232 -2.87 5.83 -12.02
C GLN A 232 -2.38 7.21 -11.57
N GLY A 233 -3.20 7.99 -10.88
CA GLY A 233 -2.87 9.34 -10.43
C GLY A 233 -2.69 10.37 -11.56
N LYS A 234 -3.32 10.13 -12.71
CA LYS A 234 -3.33 10.96 -13.94
C LYS A 234 -4.62 11.77 -14.14
N ALA A 235 -5.51 11.77 -13.16
CA ALA A 235 -6.69 12.64 -13.16
C ALA A 235 -6.28 14.12 -13.02
N ASP A 236 -7.09 15.02 -13.58
CA ASP A 236 -6.87 16.46 -13.53
C ASP A 236 -7.18 17.04 -12.13
N ASP A 237 -7.94 16.31 -11.30
CA ASP A 237 -8.26 16.63 -9.91
C ASP A 237 -8.82 18.05 -9.72
N ILE A 238 -9.83 18.41 -10.52
CA ILE A 238 -10.42 19.75 -10.47
C ILE A 238 -11.32 19.83 -9.25
N PRO A 239 -11.05 20.74 -8.29
CA PRO A 239 -11.87 20.86 -7.09
C PRO A 239 -13.33 21.13 -7.43
N PHE A 240 -14.22 20.35 -6.83
CA PHE A 240 -15.66 20.45 -7.00
C PHE A 240 -16.34 20.45 -5.64
N SER A 241 -17.47 21.14 -5.54
CA SER A 241 -18.26 21.17 -4.31
C SER A 241 -19.73 21.14 -4.66
N PHE A 242 -20.43 20.16 -4.08
CA PHE A 242 -21.84 19.94 -4.32
C PHE A 242 -22.52 19.59 -3.00
N MET A 243 -23.56 20.36 -2.65
CA MET A 243 -24.33 20.17 -1.42
C MET A 243 -23.49 20.08 -0.13
N GLY A 244 -22.36 20.78 -0.07
CA GLY A 244 -21.45 20.79 1.08
C GLY A 244 -20.42 19.66 1.12
N MET A 245 -20.43 18.75 0.14
CA MET A 245 -19.39 17.75 -0.05
C MET A 245 -18.27 18.30 -0.92
N HIS A 246 -17.02 17.95 -0.57
CA HIS A 246 -15.84 18.25 -1.38
C HIS A 246 -15.46 17.02 -2.21
N ALA A 247 -15.33 17.20 -3.51
CA ALA A 247 -14.98 16.15 -4.45
C ALA A 247 -14.07 16.70 -5.56
N TYR A 248 -13.70 15.85 -6.51
CA TYR A 248 -12.86 16.19 -7.63
C TYR A 248 -13.50 15.75 -8.94
N ILE A 249 -13.51 16.61 -9.96
CA ILE A 249 -13.82 16.21 -11.33
C ILE A 249 -12.53 15.62 -11.93
N ALA A 250 -12.62 14.40 -12.45
CA ALA A 250 -11.47 13.63 -12.90
C ALA A 250 -10.83 14.16 -14.19
N LYS A 251 -11.64 14.72 -15.10
CA LYS A 251 -11.18 15.33 -16.35
C LYS A 251 -11.76 16.73 -16.54
N SER A 252 -10.94 17.64 -17.06
CA SER A 252 -11.32 19.01 -17.37
C SER A 252 -12.56 19.07 -18.26
N CYS A 253 -13.52 19.91 -17.86
CA CYS A 253 -14.80 20.06 -18.53
C CYS A 253 -15.27 21.52 -18.52
N ASN A 254 -16.24 21.83 -19.38
CA ASN A 254 -16.89 23.14 -19.42
C ASN A 254 -18.04 23.23 -18.38
N GLU A 255 -18.74 24.36 -18.35
CA GLU A 255 -19.87 24.60 -17.43
C GLU A 255 -21.07 23.64 -17.61
N ARG A 256 -21.08 22.85 -18.69
CA ARG A 256 -22.08 21.81 -18.98
C ARG A 256 -21.56 20.39 -18.70
N PHE A 257 -20.42 20.28 -18.02
CA PHE A 257 -19.73 19.02 -17.75
C PHE A 257 -19.27 18.25 -19.00
N GLU A 258 -19.15 18.92 -20.15
CA GLU A 258 -18.58 18.31 -21.37
C GLU A 258 -17.05 18.38 -21.29
N ARG A 259 -16.36 17.24 -21.47
CA ARG A 259 -14.90 17.17 -21.37
C ARG A 259 -14.20 17.99 -22.45
N THR A 260 -13.11 18.65 -22.08
CA THR A 260 -12.34 19.49 -23.00
C THR A 260 -11.57 18.69 -24.06
N ASP A 261 -11.38 17.38 -23.84
CA ASP A 261 -10.74 16.47 -24.80
C ASP A 261 -11.73 15.90 -25.84
N GLY A 262 -13.02 16.27 -25.76
CA GLY A 262 -14.05 15.86 -26.71
C GLY A 262 -14.58 14.44 -26.50
N LYS A 263 -14.15 13.71 -25.47
CA LYS A 263 -14.69 12.39 -25.12
C LYS A 263 -15.94 12.51 -24.24
N ALA A 264 -16.89 11.60 -24.41
CA ALA A 264 -18.09 11.52 -23.56
C ALA A 264 -17.76 10.82 -22.23
N GLY A 265 -18.48 11.19 -21.16
CA GLY A 265 -18.38 10.53 -19.85
C GLY A 265 -17.23 11.03 -18.99
N ASN A 266 -17.51 11.32 -17.72
CA ASN A 266 -16.55 11.80 -16.74
C ASN A 266 -16.93 11.28 -15.35
N ILE A 267 -16.04 11.45 -14.37
CA ILE A 267 -16.26 11.03 -12.99
C ILE A 267 -16.05 12.21 -12.06
N ILE A 268 -16.97 12.39 -11.11
CA ILE A 268 -16.77 13.21 -9.93
C ILE A 268 -16.56 12.26 -8.76
N TYR A 269 -15.42 12.35 -8.08
CA TYR A 269 -15.04 11.36 -7.07
C TYR A 269 -14.44 11.99 -5.80
N SER A 270 -14.49 11.24 -4.71
CA SER A 270 -13.69 11.52 -3.51
C SER A 270 -12.44 10.66 -3.52
N LYS A 271 -11.31 11.22 -3.09
CA LYS A 271 -10.06 10.46 -2.94
C LYS A 271 -10.16 9.40 -1.84
N GLU A 272 -11.11 9.56 -0.91
CA GLU A 272 -11.39 8.58 0.15
C GLU A 272 -12.05 7.30 -0.39
N HIS A 273 -12.68 7.36 -1.57
CA HIS A 273 -13.31 6.21 -2.23
C HIS A 273 -12.39 5.53 -3.26
N VAL A 274 -11.10 5.85 -3.24
CA VAL A 274 -10.08 5.19 -4.05
C VAL A 274 -9.09 4.51 -3.10
N LYS A 275 -9.12 3.18 -3.04
CA LYS A 275 -8.27 2.41 -2.12
C LYS A 275 -6.83 2.39 -2.64
N MET A 276 -6.06 3.47 -2.42
CA MET A 276 -4.70 3.62 -2.93
C MET A 276 -3.66 3.83 -1.83
N PHE A 277 -2.43 3.41 -2.11
CA PHE A 277 -1.27 3.87 -1.37
C PHE A 277 -1.12 5.40 -1.53
N PRO A 278 -0.52 6.11 -0.56
CA PRO A 278 -0.22 7.53 -0.69
C PRO A 278 0.51 7.84 -2.00
N LYS A 279 0.22 8.98 -2.63
CA LYS A 279 0.84 9.37 -3.91
C LYS A 279 2.37 9.43 -3.85
N ASN A 280 2.92 9.72 -2.68
CA ASN A 280 4.34 9.82 -2.38
C ASN A 280 4.91 8.57 -1.67
N PHE A 281 4.21 7.44 -1.71
CA PHE A 281 4.68 6.20 -1.11
C PHE A 281 6.01 5.75 -1.72
N LEU A 282 6.99 5.47 -0.87
CA LEU A 282 8.35 5.12 -1.28
C LEU A 282 8.47 3.63 -1.56
N TRP A 283 8.13 3.24 -2.79
CA TRP A 283 8.35 1.88 -3.28
C TRP A 283 9.82 1.63 -3.61
N GLY A 284 10.40 0.54 -3.12
CA GLY A 284 11.79 0.24 -3.42
C GLY A 284 12.26 -1.14 -3.00
N GLY A 285 13.58 -1.23 -2.86
CA GLY A 285 14.31 -2.42 -2.44
C GLY A 285 15.50 -2.06 -1.56
N ALA A 286 15.98 -3.05 -0.81
CA ALA A 286 17.02 -2.88 0.20
C ALA A 286 18.14 -3.91 0.07
N VAL A 287 19.37 -3.46 0.32
CA VAL A 287 20.57 -4.30 0.48
C VAL A 287 21.42 -3.79 1.65
N ALA A 288 22.45 -4.55 2.03
CA ALA A 288 23.54 -4.09 2.88
C ALA A 288 24.86 -4.19 2.12
N ALA A 289 25.77 -3.22 2.32
CA ALA A 289 27.02 -3.11 1.59
C ALA A 289 27.86 -4.40 1.63
N ASN A 290 28.05 -5.00 2.80
CA ASN A 290 28.83 -6.22 2.99
C ASN A 290 28.24 -7.45 2.29
N GLN A 291 26.94 -7.42 2.00
CA GLN A 291 26.23 -8.54 1.38
C GLN A 291 26.28 -8.48 -0.15
N CYS A 292 26.54 -7.31 -0.75
CA CYS A 292 26.51 -7.12 -2.20
C CYS A 292 27.75 -6.46 -2.81
N GLU A 293 28.41 -5.51 -2.15
CA GLU A 293 29.49 -4.70 -2.75
C GLU A 293 30.68 -5.54 -3.22
N GLY A 294 31.22 -6.40 -2.36
CA GLY A 294 32.50 -7.03 -2.61
C GLY A 294 33.66 -6.05 -2.52
N ALA A 295 34.66 -6.19 -3.40
CA ALA A 295 35.82 -5.30 -3.50
C ALA A 295 36.46 -5.00 -2.13
N TYR A 296 36.61 -6.04 -1.30
CA TYR A 296 36.82 -5.88 0.14
C TYR A 296 38.16 -5.21 0.53
N GLN A 297 39.12 -5.16 -0.39
CA GLN A 297 40.46 -4.58 -0.25
C GLN A 297 40.76 -3.44 -1.24
N GLU A 298 39.77 -3.01 -2.01
CA GLU A 298 39.97 -1.99 -3.05
C GLU A 298 39.81 -0.58 -2.48
N ASP A 299 40.46 0.38 -3.15
CA ASP A 299 40.37 1.82 -2.85
C ASP A 299 40.59 2.19 -1.38
N GLY A 300 41.48 1.45 -0.72
CA GLY A 300 41.86 1.71 0.67
C GLY A 300 40.85 1.24 1.72
N LYS A 301 39.82 0.46 1.33
CA LYS A 301 38.89 -0.16 2.29
C LYS A 301 39.66 -1.01 3.32
N GLY A 302 39.32 -0.81 4.59
CA GLY A 302 39.78 -1.66 5.70
C GLY A 302 38.93 -2.91 5.89
N LEU A 303 39.43 -3.83 6.72
CA LEU A 303 38.64 -5.00 7.12
C LEU A 303 37.48 -4.57 8.02
N SER A 304 36.31 -5.13 7.75
CA SER A 304 35.13 -5.13 8.61
C SER A 304 35.02 -6.47 9.34
N ILE A 305 34.17 -6.54 10.36
CA ILE A 305 33.82 -7.80 11.02
C ILE A 305 33.29 -8.87 10.05
N GLN A 306 32.65 -8.46 8.94
CA GLN A 306 32.08 -9.38 7.95
C GLN A 306 33.13 -10.09 7.10
N ASP A 307 34.30 -9.46 6.93
CA ASP A 307 35.39 -10.02 6.14
C ASP A 307 36.01 -11.26 6.82
N VAL A 308 35.75 -11.47 8.12
CA VAL A 308 36.20 -12.63 8.91
C VAL A 308 35.05 -13.55 9.34
N MET A 309 33.87 -13.46 8.70
CA MET A 309 32.70 -14.29 8.99
C MET A 309 32.26 -15.11 7.76
N PRO A 310 33.05 -16.10 7.30
CA PRO A 310 32.76 -16.86 6.06
C PRO A 310 31.45 -17.63 6.08
N HIS A 311 30.88 -17.90 7.27
CA HIS A 311 29.65 -18.69 7.43
C HIS A 311 28.57 -17.92 8.22
N GLY A 312 28.60 -16.58 8.15
CA GLY A 312 27.66 -15.71 8.84
C GLY A 312 27.65 -15.92 10.36
N ILE A 313 26.47 -15.83 10.98
CA ILE A 313 26.28 -16.04 12.42
C ILE A 313 26.28 -17.52 12.82
N LYS A 314 26.13 -18.44 11.86
CA LYS A 314 26.01 -19.88 12.13
C LYS A 314 27.36 -20.57 12.27
N GLY A 315 28.43 -19.98 11.75
CA GLY A 315 29.80 -20.50 11.90
C GLY A 315 30.71 -19.59 12.73
N PRO A 316 31.89 -20.09 13.11
CA PRO A 316 32.88 -19.30 13.82
C PRO A 316 33.46 -18.21 12.90
N ARG A 317 33.89 -17.10 13.50
CA ARG A 317 34.79 -16.16 12.81
C ARG A 317 36.16 -16.78 12.57
N THR A 318 36.85 -16.31 11.54
CA THR A 318 38.25 -16.62 11.28
C THR A 318 39.17 -15.55 11.89
N GLU A 319 40.47 -15.82 11.94
CA GLU A 319 41.47 -14.81 12.36
C GLU A 319 41.70 -13.76 11.27
N LYS A 320 41.58 -14.17 10.01
CA LYS A 320 41.80 -13.35 8.81
C LYS A 320 40.78 -13.72 7.74
N PRO A 321 40.53 -12.86 6.75
CA PRO A 321 39.67 -13.20 5.63
C PRO A 321 40.08 -14.53 4.99
N SER A 322 39.09 -15.37 4.68
CA SER A 322 39.27 -16.67 4.04
C SER A 322 38.61 -16.69 2.67
N GLU A 323 39.17 -17.44 1.73
CA GLU A 323 38.73 -17.45 0.32
C GLU A 323 37.28 -17.92 0.14
N ASP A 324 36.78 -18.75 1.04
CA ASP A 324 35.40 -19.24 1.09
C ASP A 324 34.39 -18.19 1.57
N ASN A 325 34.85 -17.04 2.09
CA ASN A 325 33.95 -15.96 2.47
C ASN A 325 33.34 -15.27 1.23
N MET A 326 32.09 -15.58 0.93
CA MET A 326 31.38 -15.03 -0.22
C MET A 326 31.27 -13.50 -0.23
N LYS A 327 31.36 -12.84 0.93
CA LYS A 327 31.28 -11.38 1.05
C LYS A 327 32.52 -10.65 0.51
N LEU A 328 33.66 -11.33 0.35
CA LEU A 328 34.87 -10.69 -0.19
C LEU A 328 34.66 -10.18 -1.63
N VAL A 329 33.83 -10.91 -2.41
CA VAL A 329 33.40 -10.56 -3.77
C VAL A 329 31.93 -10.11 -3.81
N GLY A 330 31.08 -10.56 -2.88
CA GLY A 330 29.66 -10.17 -2.84
C GLY A 330 28.89 -10.56 -4.11
N ILE A 331 28.25 -9.61 -4.77
CA ILE A 331 27.77 -9.79 -6.15
C ILE A 331 28.50 -8.83 -7.10
N ASP A 332 29.65 -8.34 -6.65
CA ASP A 332 30.44 -7.33 -7.36
C ASP A 332 29.67 -6.02 -7.60
N PHE A 333 28.76 -5.67 -6.68
CA PHE A 333 27.96 -4.43 -6.79
C PHE A 333 28.86 -3.19 -6.79
N TYR A 334 30.03 -3.22 -6.15
CA TYR A 334 30.99 -2.11 -6.15
C TYR A 334 31.36 -1.65 -7.56
N HIS A 335 31.54 -2.59 -8.49
CA HIS A 335 31.88 -2.29 -9.88
C HIS A 335 30.64 -2.19 -10.79
N ARG A 336 29.58 -2.95 -10.46
CA ARG A 336 28.40 -3.12 -11.31
C ARG A 336 27.19 -2.28 -10.90
N TYR A 337 27.29 -1.42 -9.88
CA TYR A 337 26.14 -0.66 -9.37
C TYR A 337 25.39 0.12 -10.47
N LYS A 338 26.07 0.63 -11.50
CA LYS A 338 25.38 1.34 -12.60
C LYS A 338 24.42 0.45 -13.38
N GLU A 339 24.77 -0.82 -13.57
CA GLU A 339 23.92 -1.82 -14.22
C GLU A 339 22.73 -2.18 -13.32
N ASP A 340 23.03 -2.40 -12.03
CA ASP A 340 22.03 -2.79 -11.03
C ASP A 340 21.03 -1.66 -10.74
N ILE A 341 21.49 -0.42 -10.56
CA ILE A 341 20.65 0.78 -10.38
C ILE A 341 19.76 1.00 -11.62
N LYS A 342 20.27 0.71 -12.83
CA LYS A 342 19.45 0.79 -14.05
C LYS A 342 18.32 -0.24 -14.05
N LEU A 343 18.55 -1.46 -13.54
CA LEU A 343 17.50 -2.47 -13.38
C LEU A 343 16.46 -2.03 -12.33
N PHE A 344 16.89 -1.42 -11.22
CA PHE A 344 15.98 -0.86 -10.22
C PHE A 344 15.11 0.26 -10.81
N ALA A 345 15.70 1.13 -11.65
CA ALA A 345 14.97 2.16 -12.37
C ALA A 345 13.95 1.57 -13.36
N GLU A 346 14.29 0.46 -14.02
CA GLU A 346 13.37 -0.25 -14.91
C GLU A 346 12.16 -0.83 -14.15
N MET A 347 12.35 -1.26 -12.91
CA MET A 347 11.23 -1.63 -12.01
C MET A 347 10.42 -0.42 -11.53
N GLY A 348 10.92 0.80 -11.72
CA GLY A 348 10.23 2.03 -11.31
C GLY A 348 10.46 2.44 -9.86
N PHE A 349 11.49 1.90 -9.19
CA PHE A 349 11.83 2.23 -7.80
C PHE A 349 11.81 3.74 -7.55
N LYS A 350 11.28 4.13 -6.38
CA LYS A 350 11.27 5.50 -5.86
C LYS A 350 12.31 5.71 -4.79
N VAL A 351 12.70 4.64 -4.10
CA VAL A 351 13.71 4.63 -3.06
C VAL A 351 14.63 3.41 -3.22
N PHE A 352 15.90 3.57 -2.89
CA PHE A 352 16.82 2.44 -2.76
C PHE A 352 17.53 2.50 -1.41
N ARG A 353 17.35 1.45 -0.60
CA ARG A 353 18.01 1.30 0.69
C ARG A 353 19.35 0.58 0.54
N THR A 354 20.42 1.19 1.04
CA THR A 354 21.72 0.53 1.20
C THR A 354 22.40 0.98 2.50
N SER A 355 23.54 0.38 2.86
CA SER A 355 24.42 0.91 3.90
C SER A 355 25.65 1.57 3.31
N ILE A 356 26.26 2.48 4.08
CA ILE A 356 27.63 2.90 3.84
C ILE A 356 28.53 2.01 4.69
N ALA A 357 29.46 1.29 4.04
CA ALA A 357 30.45 0.48 4.73
C ALA A 357 31.42 1.41 5.49
N TRP A 358 31.32 1.40 6.82
CA TRP A 358 32.16 2.24 7.68
C TRP A 358 33.65 2.04 7.39
N SER A 359 34.09 0.80 7.16
CA SER A 359 35.49 0.50 6.82
C SER A 359 35.95 1.00 5.44
N ARG A 360 35.06 1.48 4.57
CA ARG A 360 35.47 2.25 3.36
C ARG A 360 35.80 3.70 3.70
N ILE A 361 35.10 4.29 4.67
CA ILE A 361 35.26 5.71 5.03
C ILE A 361 36.37 5.89 6.06
N PHE A 362 36.41 5.04 7.08
CA PHE A 362 37.45 4.99 8.10
C PHE A 362 37.95 3.54 8.19
N PRO A 363 39.01 3.17 7.43
CA PRO A 363 39.50 1.80 7.33
C PRO A 363 39.77 1.09 8.65
N ARG A 364 40.33 1.80 9.63
CA ARG A 364 40.50 1.34 11.00
C ARG A 364 39.40 1.85 11.92
N GLY A 365 38.74 2.95 11.58
CA GLY A 365 37.67 3.57 12.35
C GLY A 365 38.15 4.66 13.30
N ASP A 366 39.46 4.74 13.54
CA ASP A 366 40.10 5.70 14.46
C ASP A 366 40.88 6.81 13.73
N GLU A 367 40.95 6.80 12.40
CA GLU A 367 41.62 7.84 11.64
C GLU A 367 40.96 9.21 11.82
N GLU A 368 41.76 10.28 11.82
CA GLU A 368 41.26 11.66 11.93
C GLU A 368 40.66 12.18 10.62
N THR A 369 41.13 11.66 9.48
CA THR A 369 40.67 12.04 8.14
C THR A 369 40.08 10.83 7.43
N PRO A 370 38.93 10.99 6.73
CA PRO A 370 38.32 9.90 6.00
C PRO A 370 39.13 9.52 4.76
N ASN A 371 38.90 8.30 4.28
CA ASN A 371 39.34 7.83 2.97
C ASN A 371 38.45 8.45 1.88
N GLU A 372 39.04 9.35 1.07
CA GLU A 372 38.31 10.06 0.01
C GLU A 372 37.80 9.12 -1.07
N ALA A 373 38.51 8.03 -1.40
CA ALA A 373 38.06 7.10 -2.43
C ALA A 373 36.77 6.37 -2.01
N GLY A 374 36.66 6.01 -0.72
CA GLY A 374 35.42 5.48 -0.13
C GLY A 374 34.28 6.50 -0.18
N LEU A 375 34.55 7.78 0.10
CA LEU A 375 33.54 8.84 -0.02
C LEU A 375 33.08 9.04 -1.48
N GLN A 376 34.01 9.02 -2.42
CA GLN A 376 33.73 9.20 -3.85
C GLN A 376 32.86 8.07 -4.41
N PHE A 377 33.10 6.83 -4.00
CA PHE A 377 32.26 5.68 -4.41
C PHE A 377 30.78 5.92 -4.07
N TYR A 378 30.47 6.30 -2.83
CA TYR A 378 29.08 6.55 -2.43
C TYR A 378 28.52 7.83 -3.04
N ASP A 379 29.34 8.85 -3.30
CA ASP A 379 28.92 10.01 -4.10
C ASP A 379 28.40 9.59 -5.48
N ASP A 380 29.16 8.73 -6.17
CA ASP A 380 28.81 8.25 -7.50
C ASP A 380 27.59 7.32 -7.46
N LEU A 381 27.48 6.46 -6.43
CA LEU A 381 26.32 5.60 -6.22
C LEU A 381 25.04 6.41 -6.02
N PHE A 382 25.09 7.43 -5.14
CA PHE A 382 23.93 8.28 -4.87
C PHE A 382 23.58 9.16 -6.07
N ASP A 383 24.56 9.64 -6.81
CA ASP A 383 24.32 10.37 -8.06
C ASP A 383 23.67 9.48 -9.12
N GLU A 384 24.08 8.21 -9.24
CA GLU A 384 23.44 7.27 -10.16
C GLU A 384 22.00 6.94 -9.74
N CYS A 385 21.71 6.81 -8.44
CA CYS A 385 20.32 6.66 -7.95
C CYS A 385 19.46 7.88 -8.34
N ARG A 386 19.94 9.08 -8.02
CA ARG A 386 19.21 10.34 -8.26
C ARG A 386 19.03 10.64 -9.75
N LYS A 387 19.97 10.22 -10.60
CA LYS A 387 19.86 10.31 -12.07
C LYS A 387 18.59 9.63 -12.59
N TYR A 388 18.11 8.57 -11.95
CA TYR A 388 16.86 7.88 -12.30
C TYR A 388 15.66 8.30 -11.42
N GLY A 389 15.80 9.34 -10.60
CA GLY A 389 14.73 9.81 -9.71
C GLY A 389 14.48 8.92 -8.49
N MET A 390 15.47 8.09 -8.10
CA MET A 390 15.42 7.30 -6.86
C MET A 390 16.06 8.07 -5.71
N GLU A 391 15.35 8.15 -4.58
CA GLU A 391 15.90 8.65 -3.33
C GLU A 391 16.78 7.59 -2.66
N PRO A 392 18.02 7.91 -2.26
CA PRO A 392 18.79 7.02 -1.40
C PRO A 392 18.20 7.02 0.03
N LEU A 393 18.06 5.82 0.60
CA LEU A 393 17.82 5.61 2.03
C LEU A 393 19.05 4.92 2.63
N VAL A 394 19.76 5.59 3.52
CA VAL A 394 21.10 5.16 3.93
C VAL A 394 21.12 4.66 5.36
N THR A 395 21.50 3.39 5.54
CA THR A 395 21.80 2.81 6.84
C THR A 395 23.26 3.11 7.21
N ILE A 396 23.48 3.82 8.32
CA ILE A 396 24.82 4.26 8.72
C ILE A 396 25.67 3.09 9.23
N SER A 397 25.10 2.25 10.09
CA SER A 397 25.76 1.05 10.62
C SER A 397 24.89 -0.19 10.37
N HIS A 398 25.35 -1.07 9.50
CA HIS A 398 24.68 -2.33 9.16
C HIS A 398 25.66 -3.50 9.28
N TYR A 399 25.98 -3.90 10.52
CA TYR A 399 26.84 -5.06 10.81
C TYR A 399 28.23 -5.00 10.15
N GLU A 400 28.79 -3.80 9.99
CA GLU A 400 29.94 -3.52 9.13
C GLU A 400 31.08 -2.79 9.85
N THR A 401 31.07 -2.81 11.18
CA THR A 401 32.08 -2.12 12.00
C THR A 401 33.50 -2.51 11.56
N PRO A 402 34.44 -1.54 11.45
CA PRO A 402 35.84 -1.85 11.16
C PRO A 402 36.39 -2.87 12.16
N LEU A 403 37.02 -3.93 11.65
CA LEU A 403 37.57 -5.03 12.44
C LEU A 403 38.60 -4.52 13.45
N TYR A 404 39.35 -3.48 13.10
CA TYR A 404 40.30 -2.84 14.01
C TYR A 404 39.64 -2.33 15.31
N LEU A 405 38.44 -1.75 15.24
CA LEU A 405 37.71 -1.29 16.43
C LEU A 405 37.23 -2.49 17.26
N ALA A 406 36.80 -3.57 16.61
CA ALA A 406 36.45 -4.81 17.30
C ALA A 406 37.66 -5.37 18.06
N GLU A 407 38.82 -5.47 17.41
CA GLU A 407 40.06 -6.03 17.95
C GLU A 407 40.73 -5.18 19.03
N THR A 408 40.71 -3.86 18.87
CA THR A 408 41.42 -2.95 19.78
C THR A 408 40.54 -2.55 20.97
N TRP A 409 39.25 -2.33 20.73
CA TRP A 409 38.34 -1.75 21.70
C TRP A 409 37.18 -2.68 22.08
N ASN A 410 37.13 -3.91 21.55
CA ASN A 410 36.06 -4.85 21.85
C ASN A 410 34.66 -4.32 21.45
N GLY A 411 34.64 -3.49 20.39
CA GLY A 411 33.42 -2.92 19.82
C GLY A 411 32.63 -2.08 20.81
N TRP A 412 31.31 -2.17 20.73
CA TRP A 412 30.36 -1.31 21.46
C TRP A 412 30.34 -1.52 22.97
N LEU A 413 31.07 -2.50 23.53
CA LEU A 413 31.34 -2.53 24.97
C LEU A 413 32.16 -1.34 25.45
N ASP A 414 32.98 -0.77 24.58
CA ASP A 414 33.78 0.40 24.90
C ASP A 414 33.08 1.69 24.46
N ARG A 415 32.93 2.60 25.42
CA ARG A 415 32.25 3.88 25.22
C ARG A 415 32.90 4.75 24.14
N ARG A 416 34.19 4.57 23.84
CA ARG A 416 34.89 5.31 22.78
C ARG A 416 34.27 5.09 21.39
N MET A 417 33.55 3.99 21.20
CA MET A 417 32.77 3.76 19.98
C MET A 417 31.81 4.90 19.65
N ILE A 418 31.23 5.57 20.65
CA ILE A 418 30.37 6.75 20.44
C ILE A 418 31.14 7.85 19.71
N GLY A 419 32.41 8.09 20.08
CA GLY A 419 33.24 9.11 19.45
C GLY A 419 33.71 8.74 18.03
N PHE A 420 34.06 7.47 17.79
CA PHE A 420 34.38 6.99 16.45
C PHE A 420 33.16 7.09 15.52
N TYR A 421 31.99 6.67 16.01
CA TYR A 421 30.73 6.77 15.28
C TYR A 421 30.33 8.23 15.03
N GLU A 422 30.49 9.13 16.01
CA GLU A 422 30.24 10.57 15.84
C GLU A 422 31.06 11.15 14.68
N ARG A 423 32.36 10.85 14.62
CA ARG A 423 33.24 11.31 13.54
C ARG A 423 32.77 10.79 12.18
N TYR A 424 32.42 9.51 12.13
CA TYR A 424 31.89 8.88 10.93
C TYR A 424 30.58 9.55 10.46
N VAL A 425 29.59 9.70 11.35
CA VAL A 425 28.31 10.37 11.10
C VAL A 425 28.50 11.80 10.61
N ARG A 426 29.31 12.62 11.30
CA ARG A 426 29.58 14.00 10.89
C ARG A 426 30.19 14.06 9.49
N THR A 427 31.03 13.11 9.13
CA THR A 427 31.67 13.05 7.81
C THR A 427 30.64 12.78 6.73
N ILE A 428 29.87 11.70 6.85
CA ILE A 428 28.90 11.30 5.82
C ILE A 428 27.73 12.27 5.72
N PHE A 429 27.23 12.81 6.84
CA PHE A 429 26.17 13.81 6.81
C PHE A 429 26.64 15.09 6.13
N LYS A 430 27.85 15.57 6.41
CA LYS A 430 28.38 16.76 5.72
C LYS A 430 28.60 16.51 4.23
N ARG A 431 29.12 15.33 3.86
CA ARG A 431 29.42 15.00 2.46
C ARG A 431 28.14 14.87 1.63
N TYR A 432 27.14 14.16 2.14
CA TYR A 432 25.97 13.76 1.35
C TYR A 432 24.70 14.57 1.66
N ARG A 433 24.80 15.72 2.35
CA ARG A 433 23.64 16.52 2.79
C ARG A 433 22.66 16.94 1.70
N GLU A 434 23.13 17.10 0.46
CA GLU A 434 22.30 17.50 -0.69
C GLU A 434 21.81 16.28 -1.50
N LYS A 435 22.32 15.08 -1.19
CA LYS A 435 22.10 13.85 -1.96
C LYS A 435 21.18 12.85 -1.25
N VAL A 436 21.22 12.82 0.08
CA VAL A 436 20.51 11.83 0.89
C VAL A 436 19.63 12.53 1.91
N LYS A 437 18.32 12.23 1.87
CA LYS A 437 17.34 12.76 2.82
C LYS A 437 17.05 11.78 3.97
N TYR A 438 16.97 10.48 3.67
CA TYR A 438 16.53 9.45 4.61
C TYR A 438 17.70 8.65 5.17
N TRP A 439 17.79 8.58 6.49
CA TRP A 439 18.90 7.95 7.21
C TRP A 439 18.38 6.99 8.26
N LEU A 440 19.06 5.86 8.45
CA LEU A 440 18.86 4.93 9.56
C LEU A 440 20.14 4.83 10.37
N THR A 441 20.07 5.03 11.69
CA THR A 441 21.30 5.11 12.50
C THR A 441 22.00 3.76 12.65
N PHE A 442 21.24 2.72 13.03
CA PHE A 442 21.72 1.35 13.25
C PHE A 442 20.69 0.38 12.69
N ASN A 443 21.14 -0.73 12.12
CA ASN A 443 20.30 -1.85 11.77
C ASN A 443 20.09 -2.77 12.99
N GLU A 444 18.84 -2.99 13.39
CA GLU A 444 18.41 -3.97 14.40
C GLU A 444 19.29 -3.97 15.67
N ILE A 445 19.32 -2.84 16.38
CA ILE A 445 20.11 -2.68 17.61
C ILE A 445 19.86 -3.79 18.67
N ASN A 446 18.68 -4.39 18.64
CA ASN A 446 18.28 -5.50 19.50
C ASN A 446 18.95 -6.84 19.19
N SER A 447 19.55 -6.99 18.01
CA SER A 447 20.24 -8.21 17.58
C SER A 447 21.50 -8.54 18.40
N ILE A 448 22.09 -7.54 19.08
CA ILE A 448 23.28 -7.70 19.93
C ILE A 448 23.08 -8.67 21.10
N LEU A 449 21.85 -8.82 21.60
CA LEU A 449 21.51 -9.81 22.62
C LEU A 449 21.75 -11.25 22.10
N ASN A 450 21.61 -11.46 20.79
CA ASN A 450 21.76 -12.77 20.17
C ASN A 450 23.11 -12.97 19.49
N SER A 451 23.61 -11.94 18.79
CA SER A 451 24.82 -11.99 17.97
C SER A 451 25.81 -10.85 18.30
N PRO A 452 26.42 -10.83 19.51
CA PRO A 452 27.23 -9.70 19.98
C PRO A 452 28.36 -9.28 19.02
N PHE A 453 29.01 -10.24 18.36
CA PHE A 453 30.09 -9.94 17.42
C PHE A 453 29.58 -9.29 16.13
N MET A 454 28.50 -9.82 15.53
CA MET A 454 27.93 -9.26 14.29
C MET A 454 27.34 -7.87 14.52
N SER A 455 26.58 -7.72 15.60
CA SER A 455 25.80 -6.50 15.84
C SER A 455 26.61 -5.42 16.53
N GLY A 456 27.35 -5.80 17.57
CA GLY A 456 28.09 -4.89 18.42
C GLY A 456 29.60 -4.84 18.16
N ALA A 457 30.13 -5.62 17.20
CA ALA A 457 31.57 -5.82 17.02
C ALA A 457 32.29 -6.29 18.30
N ILE A 458 31.56 -7.00 19.17
CA ILE A 458 32.06 -7.46 20.47
C ILE A 458 32.86 -8.74 20.26
N ASN A 459 34.17 -8.66 20.44
CA ASN A 459 35.08 -9.80 20.32
C ASN A 459 34.96 -10.81 21.47
N THR A 460 34.52 -10.33 22.62
CA THR A 460 34.31 -11.19 23.79
C THR A 460 33.24 -12.24 23.46
N PRO A 461 33.53 -13.54 23.63
CA PRO A 461 32.56 -14.59 23.33
C PRO A 461 31.25 -14.40 24.09
N LYS A 462 30.11 -14.69 23.43
CA LYS A 462 28.77 -14.53 24.02
C LYS A 462 28.64 -15.21 25.37
N GLU A 463 29.20 -16.41 25.49
CA GLU A 463 29.08 -17.29 26.67
C GLU A 463 29.74 -16.73 27.93
N VAL A 464 30.62 -15.73 27.78
CA VAL A 464 31.29 -15.06 28.91
C VAL A 464 30.78 -13.64 29.14
N LEU A 465 29.87 -13.14 28.29
CA LEU A 465 29.25 -11.83 28.46
C LEU A 465 28.13 -11.91 29.50
N THR A 466 28.15 -10.95 30.41
CA THR A 466 27.02 -10.71 31.31
C THR A 466 25.93 -9.91 30.61
N GLU A 467 24.68 -10.04 31.08
CA GLU A 467 23.59 -9.19 30.59
C GLU A 467 23.89 -7.69 30.80
N SER A 468 24.54 -7.33 31.91
CA SER A 468 24.96 -5.93 32.15
C SER A 468 25.89 -5.42 31.05
N GLN A 469 26.82 -6.23 30.57
CA GLN A 469 27.71 -5.86 29.46
C GLN A 469 26.94 -5.70 28.14
N LEU A 470 26.02 -6.62 27.83
CA LEU A 470 25.19 -6.53 26.62
C LEU A 470 24.32 -5.27 26.63
N TYR A 471 23.61 -5.02 27.74
CA TYR A 471 22.79 -3.81 27.89
C TYR A 471 23.62 -2.52 27.96
N GLN A 472 24.86 -2.58 28.44
CA GLN A 472 25.77 -1.43 28.38
C GLN A 472 26.18 -1.11 26.93
N ALA A 473 26.47 -2.14 26.11
CA ALA A 473 26.76 -1.94 24.69
C ALA A 473 25.56 -1.36 23.94
N ILE A 474 24.36 -1.90 24.18
CA ILE A 474 23.09 -1.34 23.68
C ILE A 474 22.93 0.12 24.10
N HIS A 475 23.24 0.45 25.35
CA HIS A 475 23.15 1.81 25.84
C HIS A 475 24.07 2.76 25.06
N HIS A 476 25.30 2.35 24.76
CA HIS A 476 26.21 3.13 23.93
C HIS A 476 25.67 3.34 22.50
N GLU A 477 25.10 2.32 21.87
CA GLU A 477 24.48 2.44 20.54
C GLU A 477 23.23 3.36 20.57
N LEU A 478 22.39 3.29 21.61
CA LEU A 478 21.23 4.18 21.77
C LEU A 478 21.66 5.64 21.94
N VAL A 479 22.69 5.90 22.75
CA VAL A 479 23.27 7.25 22.89
C VAL A 479 23.88 7.72 21.57
N ALA A 480 24.61 6.86 20.86
CA ALA A 480 25.19 7.18 19.56
C ALA A 480 24.13 7.44 18.48
N SER A 481 23.02 6.70 18.49
CA SER A 481 21.87 6.93 17.61
C SER A 481 21.24 8.29 17.86
N ALA A 482 20.94 8.62 19.12
CA ALA A 482 20.37 9.93 19.46
C ALA A 482 21.35 11.08 19.15
N LEU A 483 22.64 10.86 19.33
CA LEU A 483 23.68 11.79 18.91
C LEU A 483 23.69 11.99 17.38
N ALA A 484 23.51 10.92 16.60
CA ALA A 484 23.38 11.04 15.14
C ALA A 484 22.15 11.86 14.75
N THR A 485 20.99 11.63 15.38
CA THR A 485 19.80 12.46 15.16
C THR A 485 20.10 13.94 15.40
N LYS A 486 20.69 14.27 16.55
CA LYS A 486 21.09 15.65 16.89
C LYS A 486 21.99 16.27 15.83
N ILE A 487 23.03 15.55 15.43
CA ILE A 487 24.03 16.03 14.45
C ILE A 487 23.41 16.19 13.07
N GLY A 488 22.51 15.29 12.69
CA GLY A 488 21.83 15.35 11.41
C GLY A 488 20.98 16.61 11.28
N HIS A 489 20.13 16.91 12.27
CA HIS A 489 19.32 18.13 12.26
C HIS A 489 20.16 19.41 12.41
N GLU A 490 21.33 19.36 13.06
CA GLU A 490 22.30 20.48 13.06
C GLU A 490 22.90 20.75 11.66
N ILE A 491 23.10 19.71 10.85
CA ILE A 491 23.71 19.81 9.52
C ILE A 491 22.68 20.14 8.45
N ASN A 492 21.54 19.46 8.47
CA ASN A 492 20.43 19.67 7.55
C ASN A 492 19.10 19.39 8.29
N PRO A 493 18.28 20.42 8.56
CA PRO A 493 17.00 20.24 9.24
C PRO A 493 15.97 19.43 8.42
N ASP A 494 16.18 19.24 7.12
CA ASP A 494 15.28 18.48 6.24
C ASP A 494 15.57 16.97 6.25
N PHE A 495 16.64 16.53 6.92
CA PHE A 495 16.90 15.11 7.11
C PHE A 495 15.74 14.43 7.83
N GLN A 496 15.53 13.17 7.46
CA GLN A 496 14.61 12.26 8.13
C GLN A 496 15.45 11.12 8.68
N ILE A 497 15.54 11.02 10.00
CA ILE A 497 16.43 10.10 10.70
C ILE A 497 15.60 9.10 11.48
N GLY A 498 15.63 7.84 11.07
CA GLY A 498 14.87 6.74 11.66
C GLY A 498 15.72 5.82 12.52
N CYS A 499 15.06 5.15 13.48
CA CYS A 499 15.59 3.91 14.02
C CYS A 499 15.27 2.75 13.08
N MET A 500 15.97 1.63 13.23
CA MET A 500 15.63 0.37 12.56
C MET A 500 15.65 -0.75 13.58
N ILE A 501 14.51 -1.42 13.75
CA ILE A 501 14.30 -2.47 14.75
C ILE A 501 13.88 -3.76 14.06
N LEU A 502 14.41 -4.90 14.52
CA LEU A 502 13.88 -6.20 14.12
C LEU A 502 12.52 -6.40 14.79
N SER A 503 11.45 -6.34 13.98
CA SER A 503 10.08 -6.45 14.45
C SER A 503 9.58 -7.87 14.33
N MET A 504 9.02 -8.35 15.43
CA MET A 504 8.51 -9.70 15.54
C MET A 504 7.38 -9.71 16.57
N PRO A 505 6.12 -9.48 16.13
CA PRO A 505 5.00 -9.38 17.03
C PRO A 505 4.79 -10.69 17.78
N VAL A 506 4.49 -10.57 19.08
CA VAL A 506 4.31 -11.71 19.98
C VAL A 506 2.84 -11.92 20.29
N TYR A 507 2.29 -13.07 19.90
CA TYR A 507 0.93 -13.47 20.21
C TYR A 507 0.89 -14.35 21.46
N PRO A 508 -0.21 -14.35 22.24
CA PRO A 508 -0.43 -15.38 23.23
C PRO A 508 -0.77 -16.71 22.54
N LEU A 509 -0.16 -17.82 22.97
CA LEU A 509 -0.42 -19.14 22.38
C LEU A 509 -1.88 -19.58 22.57
N THR A 510 -2.48 -19.21 23.72
CA THR A 510 -3.86 -19.51 24.08
C THR A 510 -4.51 -18.29 24.75
N PRO A 511 -5.85 -18.21 24.90
CA PRO A 511 -6.49 -17.13 25.64
C PRO A 511 -6.27 -17.20 27.17
N ASP A 512 -5.42 -18.11 27.67
CA ASP A 512 -5.07 -18.19 29.08
C ASP A 512 -4.42 -16.86 29.53
N PRO A 513 -4.87 -16.25 30.65
CA PRO A 513 -4.30 -15.00 31.13
C PRO A 513 -2.78 -15.05 31.37
N GLY A 514 -2.22 -16.22 31.70
CA GLY A 514 -0.79 -16.43 31.82
C GLY A 514 -0.06 -16.30 30.48
N ASP A 515 -0.61 -16.85 29.40
CA ASP A 515 -0.06 -16.69 28.05
C ASP A 515 -0.16 -15.23 27.58
N VAL A 516 -1.26 -14.53 27.92
CA VAL A 516 -1.44 -13.09 27.62
C VAL A 516 -0.38 -12.24 28.35
N ILE A 517 -0.15 -12.48 29.64
CA ILE A 517 0.88 -11.78 30.41
C ILE A 517 2.27 -12.10 29.86
N ARG A 518 2.54 -13.37 29.54
CA ARG A 518 3.82 -13.80 28.97
C ARG A 518 4.10 -13.10 27.64
N ALA A 519 3.12 -13.03 26.74
CA ALA A 519 3.24 -12.33 25.46
C ALA A 519 3.53 -10.84 25.67
N MET A 520 2.82 -10.19 26.60
CA MET A 520 3.10 -8.79 26.97
C MET A 520 4.52 -8.59 27.52
N GLU A 521 5.02 -9.50 28.37
CA GLU A 521 6.38 -9.41 28.92
C GLU A 521 7.46 -9.60 27.86
N GLU A 522 7.28 -10.52 26.91
CA GLU A 522 8.20 -10.68 25.77
C GLU A 522 8.15 -9.47 24.84
N GLU A 523 6.96 -8.96 24.53
CA GLU A 523 6.81 -7.74 23.73
C GLU A 523 7.50 -6.54 24.40
N HIS A 524 7.40 -6.39 25.73
CA HIS A 524 8.12 -5.34 26.45
C HIS A 524 9.65 -5.39 26.24
N LYS A 525 10.25 -6.59 26.19
CA LYS A 525 11.69 -6.75 25.94
C LYS A 525 12.07 -6.24 24.55
N HIS A 526 11.23 -6.44 23.54
CA HIS A 526 11.45 -5.91 22.19
C HIS A 526 11.10 -4.42 22.08
N ALA A 527 10.02 -3.99 22.72
CA ALA A 527 9.54 -2.62 22.60
C ALA A 527 10.45 -1.60 23.30
N MET A 528 11.33 -2.02 24.22
CA MET A 528 12.20 -1.09 24.95
C MET A 528 13.10 -0.28 24.01
N PHE A 529 13.59 -0.90 22.92
CA PHE A 529 14.48 -0.27 21.96
C PHE A 529 13.76 0.87 21.23
N THR A 530 12.57 0.57 20.70
CA THR A 530 11.72 1.57 20.06
C THR A 530 11.28 2.65 21.07
N ASP A 531 10.94 2.28 22.30
CA ASP A 531 10.60 3.25 23.36
C ASP A 531 11.73 4.25 23.61
N VAL A 532 12.99 3.80 23.73
CA VAL A 532 14.12 4.73 23.92
C VAL A 532 14.35 5.59 22.67
N HIS A 533 14.30 5.03 21.46
CA HIS A 533 14.48 5.82 20.23
C HIS A 533 13.41 6.90 20.05
N VAL A 534 12.17 6.61 20.42
CA VAL A 534 11.02 7.49 20.16
C VAL A 534 10.74 8.44 21.31
N ARG A 535 10.92 8.00 22.56
CA ARG A 535 10.57 8.76 23.77
C ARG A 535 11.78 9.33 24.49
N GLY A 536 12.98 8.86 24.15
CA GLY A 536 14.24 9.38 24.69
C GLY A 536 14.53 8.97 26.14
N GLU A 537 13.81 7.98 26.66
CA GLU A 537 14.01 7.47 28.01
C GLU A 537 13.70 5.97 28.12
N TYR A 538 14.33 5.31 29.09
CA TYR A 538 14.04 3.92 29.39
C TYR A 538 12.66 3.78 30.04
N PRO A 539 11.78 2.90 29.52
CA PRO A 539 10.42 2.74 30.05
C PRO A 539 10.42 2.08 31.43
N GLY A 540 9.33 2.31 32.19
CA GLY A 540 9.21 1.85 33.57
C GLY A 540 9.29 0.32 33.74
N TYR A 541 8.71 -0.44 32.81
CA TYR A 541 8.79 -1.90 32.82
C TYR A 541 10.23 -2.38 32.65
N MET A 542 11.05 -1.67 31.85
CA MET A 542 12.43 -2.05 31.61
C MET A 542 13.29 -1.72 32.84
N LYS A 543 13.06 -0.58 33.48
CA LYS A 543 13.68 -0.24 34.78
C LYS A 543 13.40 -1.30 35.84
N ARG A 544 12.19 -1.88 35.85
CA ARG A 544 11.83 -3.01 36.72
C ARG A 544 12.61 -4.27 36.34
N TYR A 545 12.59 -4.64 35.06
CA TYR A 545 13.30 -5.82 34.55
C TYR A 545 14.79 -5.79 34.90
N LEU A 546 15.47 -4.67 34.61
CA LEU A 546 16.90 -4.47 34.93
C LEU A 546 17.18 -4.66 36.42
N ARG A 547 16.36 -4.06 37.29
CA ARG A 547 16.51 -4.19 38.76
C ARG A 547 16.32 -5.64 39.23
N GLU A 548 15.30 -6.33 38.74
CA GLU A 548 14.97 -7.70 39.15
C GLU A 548 15.99 -8.73 38.69
N HIS A 549 16.67 -8.47 37.57
CA HIS A 549 17.72 -9.33 37.02
C HIS A 549 19.13 -8.88 37.43
N GLY A 550 19.26 -7.83 38.26
CA GLY A 550 20.56 -7.32 38.69
C GLY A 550 21.41 -6.73 37.55
N ILE A 551 20.77 -6.31 36.46
CA ILE A 551 21.43 -5.72 35.29
C ILE A 551 21.70 -4.24 35.57
N GLN A 552 22.96 -3.85 35.49
CA GLN A 552 23.40 -2.48 35.73
C GLN A 552 23.85 -1.83 34.42
N ILE A 553 23.31 -0.64 34.14
CA ILE A 553 23.73 0.23 33.03
C ILE A 553 24.31 1.50 33.64
N ALA A 554 25.57 1.78 33.33
CA ALA A 554 26.22 3.03 33.67
C ALA A 554 25.81 4.11 32.66
N PHE A 555 25.14 5.14 33.17
CA PHE A 555 24.88 6.38 32.45
C PHE A 555 26.00 7.37 32.77
N ASP A 556 26.70 7.82 31.74
CA ASP A 556 27.66 8.90 31.89
C ASP A 556 26.95 10.25 31.89
N LYS A 557 27.67 11.28 32.36
CA LYS A 557 27.14 12.64 32.42
C LYS A 557 26.75 13.11 31.02
N GLY A 558 25.45 13.36 30.83
CA GLY A 558 24.88 13.87 29.58
C GLY A 558 24.09 12.84 28.78
N ASP A 559 24.23 11.54 29.03
CA ASP A 559 23.58 10.49 28.23
C ASP A 559 22.05 10.65 28.22
N ALA A 560 21.46 10.88 29.40
CA ALA A 560 20.02 11.11 29.52
C ALA A 560 19.52 12.34 28.77
N GLU A 561 20.37 13.35 28.54
CA GLU A 561 20.00 14.54 27.76
C GLU A 561 20.18 14.28 26.26
N ILE A 562 21.23 13.55 25.87
CA ILE A 562 21.46 13.15 24.47
C ILE A 562 20.31 12.26 23.99
N LEU A 563 19.85 11.30 24.78
CA LEU A 563 18.74 10.39 24.41
C LEU A 563 17.44 11.12 24.06
N LYS A 564 17.23 12.37 24.51
CA LYS A 564 16.05 13.16 24.15
C LYS A 564 16.01 13.59 22.68
N ASN A 565 17.10 13.42 21.93
CA ASN A 565 17.14 13.65 20.48
C ASN A 565 16.57 12.42 19.76
N THR A 566 15.25 12.35 19.69
CA THR A 566 14.51 11.17 19.24
C THR A 566 14.31 11.14 17.73
N VAL A 567 14.14 9.93 17.18
CA VAL A 567 14.05 9.68 15.74
C VAL A 567 12.80 10.32 15.12
N ASP A 568 12.86 10.67 13.85
CA ASP A 568 11.75 11.28 13.10
C ASP A 568 10.68 10.25 12.74
N PHE A 569 11.09 9.05 12.35
CA PHE A 569 10.23 7.93 11.95
C PHE A 569 10.74 6.60 12.52
N ILE A 570 9.90 5.57 12.51
CA ILE A 570 10.26 4.22 12.94
C ILE A 570 10.38 3.35 11.70
N SER A 571 11.54 2.73 11.49
CA SER A 571 11.66 1.68 10.49
C SER A 571 11.85 0.32 11.13
N PHE A 572 11.46 -0.73 10.40
CA PHE A 572 11.60 -2.08 10.90
C PHE A 572 11.74 -3.12 9.79
N SER A 573 12.37 -4.25 10.15
CA SER A 573 12.28 -5.50 9.41
C SER A 573 11.11 -6.32 9.91
N TYR A 574 10.40 -6.97 8.99
CA TYR A 574 9.32 -7.90 9.31
C TYR A 574 9.43 -9.15 8.46
N TYR A 575 9.23 -10.31 9.06
CA TYR A 575 9.18 -11.57 8.31
C TYR A 575 8.20 -12.58 8.90
N ALA A 576 8.04 -12.60 10.23
CA ALA A 576 7.22 -13.57 10.94
C ALA A 576 6.74 -13.02 12.30
N SER A 577 5.64 -13.56 12.80
CA SER A 577 5.21 -13.48 14.21
C SER A 577 5.68 -14.68 15.02
N VAL A 578 5.62 -14.60 16.35
CA VAL A 578 5.78 -15.75 17.25
C VAL A 578 4.70 -15.80 18.32
N CYS A 579 4.53 -16.96 18.95
CA CYS A 579 3.71 -17.10 20.14
C CYS A 579 4.54 -17.18 21.43
N ALA A 580 3.94 -16.80 22.55
CA ALA A 580 4.47 -17.01 23.89
C ALA A 580 3.49 -17.79 24.77
N THR A 581 4.01 -18.57 25.72
CA THR A 581 3.20 -19.34 26.67
C THR A 581 3.80 -19.37 28.07
N ALA A 582 2.95 -19.40 29.09
CA ALA A 582 3.33 -19.62 30.49
C ALA A 582 3.46 -21.12 30.83
N ASP A 583 2.98 -22.03 29.98
CA ASP A 583 3.16 -23.48 30.16
C ASP A 583 4.55 -23.89 29.66
N GLN A 584 5.50 -24.09 30.59
CA GLN A 584 6.87 -24.50 30.28
C GLN A 584 6.97 -25.77 29.43
N ARG A 585 5.96 -26.64 29.42
CA ARG A 585 5.95 -27.86 28.59
C ARG A 585 5.70 -27.56 27.11
N LYS A 586 5.10 -26.41 26.81
CA LYS A 586 4.78 -25.92 25.46
C LYS A 586 5.75 -24.85 24.98
N ASP A 587 6.64 -24.37 25.85
CA ASP A 587 7.67 -23.39 25.53
C ASP A 587 8.83 -24.03 24.75
N ILE A 588 8.51 -24.52 23.55
CA ILE A 588 9.45 -25.16 22.62
C ILE A 588 9.68 -24.19 21.47
N SER A 589 10.91 -23.72 21.34
CA SER A 589 11.28 -22.76 20.30
C SER A 589 11.28 -23.38 18.89
N GLY A 590 10.80 -22.64 17.89
CA GLY A 590 10.86 -23.04 16.49
C GLY A 590 12.28 -22.96 15.87
N GLU A 591 12.54 -23.75 14.82
CA GLU A 591 13.87 -23.84 14.18
C GLU A 591 14.29 -22.57 13.40
N GLY A 592 13.32 -21.76 12.96
CA GLY A 592 13.56 -20.63 12.05
C GLY A 592 13.90 -19.28 12.71
N ASN A 593 13.67 -19.10 14.01
CA ASN A 593 13.62 -17.74 14.57
C ASN A 593 14.87 -17.31 15.35
N LEU A 594 15.33 -16.07 15.12
CA LEU A 594 16.49 -15.46 15.80
C LEU A 594 16.25 -15.19 17.29
N PHE A 595 14.99 -14.95 17.68
CA PHE A 595 14.58 -14.58 19.04
C PHE A 595 13.83 -15.70 19.80
N GLY A 596 13.71 -16.90 19.24
CA GLY A 596 13.02 -18.03 19.88
C GLY A 596 11.49 -17.93 19.85
N GLY A 597 10.78 -18.46 20.85
CA GLY A 597 9.31 -18.40 20.90
C GLY A 597 8.61 -19.58 20.23
N VAL A 598 7.35 -19.79 20.61
CA VAL A 598 6.55 -20.95 20.23
C VAL A 598 5.97 -20.74 18.83
N PRO A 599 6.08 -21.73 17.91
CA PRO A 599 5.42 -21.65 16.62
C PRO A 599 3.90 -21.51 16.77
N ASN A 600 3.30 -20.59 16.02
CA ASN A 600 1.86 -20.45 15.94
C ASN A 600 1.25 -21.63 15.15
N PRO A 601 0.37 -22.45 15.74
CA PRO A 601 -0.19 -23.62 15.07
C PRO A 601 -1.10 -23.29 13.87
N ALA A 602 -1.52 -22.03 13.71
CA ALA A 602 -2.37 -21.59 12.60
C ALA A 602 -1.58 -21.20 11.34
N LEU A 603 -0.26 -21.05 11.43
CA LEU A 603 0.57 -20.50 10.35
C LEU A 603 1.37 -21.59 9.63
N LYS A 604 1.51 -21.43 8.31
CA LYS A 604 2.45 -22.21 7.51
C LYS A 604 3.87 -21.70 7.73
N ALA A 605 4.86 -22.55 7.47
CA ALA A 605 6.27 -22.18 7.50
C ALA A 605 6.91 -22.34 6.11
N SER A 606 7.89 -21.50 5.81
CA SER A 606 8.80 -21.65 4.66
C SER A 606 9.74 -22.85 4.84
N GLU A 607 10.49 -23.19 3.79
CA GLU A 607 11.51 -24.27 3.83
C GLU A 607 12.59 -24.02 4.90
N TRP A 608 12.85 -22.76 5.26
CA TRP A 608 13.78 -22.39 6.34
C TRP A 608 13.13 -22.34 7.73
N GLY A 609 11.88 -22.79 7.87
CA GLY A 609 11.16 -22.84 9.15
C GLY A 609 10.61 -21.50 9.64
N TRP A 610 10.65 -20.45 8.81
CA TRP A 610 10.06 -19.14 9.15
C TRP A 610 8.57 -19.16 8.88
N GLN A 611 7.76 -18.78 9.87
CA GLN A 611 6.31 -18.72 9.70
C GLN A 611 5.90 -17.56 8.79
N ILE A 612 4.93 -17.80 7.92
CA ILE A 612 4.41 -16.79 6.99
C ILE A 612 3.15 -16.19 7.60
N ASP A 613 3.21 -14.93 8.00
CA ASP A 613 2.10 -14.20 8.62
C ASP A 613 1.92 -12.79 8.00
N PRO A 614 1.22 -12.65 6.87
CA PRO A 614 0.94 -11.33 6.33
C PRO A 614 0.10 -10.47 7.30
N GLY A 615 -0.83 -11.07 8.06
CA GLY A 615 -1.68 -10.36 9.01
C GLY A 615 -0.89 -9.74 10.17
N GLY A 616 0.20 -10.38 10.57
CA GLY A 616 1.12 -9.84 11.57
C GLY A 616 1.84 -8.56 11.15
N LEU A 617 2.00 -8.33 9.84
CA LEU A 617 2.51 -7.05 9.35
C LEU A 617 1.50 -5.91 9.59
N ARG A 618 0.22 -6.11 9.29
CA ARG A 618 -0.85 -5.15 9.64
C ARG A 618 -0.92 -4.93 11.15
N TYR A 619 -0.83 -6.00 11.93
CA TYR A 619 -0.84 -5.94 13.38
C TYR A 619 0.27 -5.05 13.93
N VAL A 620 1.52 -5.25 13.49
CA VAL A 620 2.64 -4.47 14.03
C VAL A 620 2.65 -3.01 13.55
N LEU A 621 2.17 -2.75 12.33
CA LEU A 621 1.95 -1.40 11.84
C LEU A 621 0.97 -0.64 12.75
N ASN A 622 -0.20 -1.23 13.05
CA ASN A 622 -1.17 -0.65 13.97
C ASN A 622 -0.58 -0.49 15.38
N GLN A 623 0.10 -1.51 15.90
CA GLN A 623 0.70 -1.47 17.23
C GLN A 623 1.73 -0.34 17.38
N PHE A 624 2.61 -0.13 16.40
CA PHE A 624 3.57 0.98 16.42
C PHE A 624 2.88 2.32 16.26
N TRP A 625 1.90 2.43 15.35
CA TRP A 625 1.14 3.66 15.17
C TRP A 625 0.42 4.07 16.45
N ASP A 626 -0.37 3.18 17.04
CA ASP A 626 -1.13 3.41 18.28
C ASP A 626 -0.22 3.85 19.44
N LYS A 627 0.97 3.25 19.54
CA LYS A 627 1.89 3.50 20.65
C LYS A 627 2.71 4.78 20.50
N TYR A 628 3.07 5.14 19.26
CA TYR A 628 4.10 6.15 19.00
C TYR A 628 3.65 7.34 18.16
N GLN A 629 2.63 7.19 17.31
CA GLN A 629 2.13 8.25 16.41
C GLN A 629 3.27 8.92 15.62
N LYS A 630 4.17 8.08 15.09
CA LYS A 630 5.27 8.47 14.19
C LYS A 630 5.14 7.72 12.87
N PRO A 631 5.53 8.33 11.74
CA PRO A 631 5.53 7.65 10.45
C PRO A 631 6.32 6.34 10.50
N LEU A 632 5.84 5.33 9.78
CA LEU A 632 6.42 3.99 9.75
C LEU A 632 7.04 3.69 8.39
N PHE A 633 8.19 3.02 8.37
CA PHE A 633 8.85 2.60 7.14
C PHE A 633 9.21 1.12 7.20
N ILE A 634 8.60 0.30 6.35
CA ILE A 634 8.95 -1.11 6.21
C ILE A 634 10.23 -1.17 5.36
N VAL A 635 11.38 -1.32 6.01
CA VAL A 635 12.68 -1.24 5.33
C VAL A 635 13.27 -2.61 4.99
N GLU A 636 12.59 -3.67 5.39
CA GLU A 636 12.98 -5.04 5.10
C GLU A 636 11.80 -6.00 5.27
N ASN A 637 11.34 -6.59 4.16
CA ASN A 637 10.45 -7.75 4.14
C ASN A 637 10.71 -8.53 2.84
N GLY A 638 10.64 -9.86 2.89
CA GLY A 638 10.83 -10.67 1.70
C GLY A 638 10.85 -12.17 1.98
N LEU A 639 10.89 -12.96 0.91
CA LEU A 639 10.92 -14.42 0.99
C LEU A 639 12.21 -14.96 0.38
N GLY A 640 13.01 -15.61 1.22
CA GLY A 640 14.17 -16.37 0.78
C GLY A 640 13.77 -17.77 0.33
N ALA A 641 14.13 -18.15 -0.90
CA ALA A 641 13.82 -19.45 -1.49
C ALA A 641 15.02 -20.00 -2.29
N VAL A 642 14.99 -21.29 -2.64
CA VAL A 642 15.96 -21.88 -3.59
C VAL A 642 15.47 -21.64 -5.03
N ASP A 643 15.91 -20.54 -5.62
CA ASP A 643 15.53 -20.21 -6.99
C ASP A 643 16.32 -21.03 -8.02
N ARG A 644 15.66 -21.38 -9.13
CA ARG A 644 16.26 -22.08 -10.27
C ARG A 644 16.19 -21.19 -11.51
N LEU A 645 17.34 -21.03 -12.17
CA LEU A 645 17.44 -20.32 -13.44
C LEU A 645 17.06 -21.29 -14.57
N GLU A 646 16.05 -20.95 -15.34
CA GLU A 646 15.45 -21.79 -16.38
C GLU A 646 15.14 -20.93 -17.62
N GLU A 647 15.02 -21.55 -18.80
CA GLU A 647 14.61 -20.86 -20.03
C GLU A 647 13.08 -20.75 -20.09
N ASP A 648 12.56 -19.58 -20.47
CA ASP A 648 11.15 -19.38 -20.79
C ASP A 648 10.80 -19.88 -22.21
N GLU A 649 9.53 -19.75 -22.60
CA GLU A 649 9.04 -20.18 -23.92
C GLU A 649 9.70 -19.43 -25.09
N GLU A 650 10.30 -18.26 -24.84
CA GLU A 650 11.00 -17.42 -25.81
C GLU A 650 12.53 -17.67 -25.79
N GLY A 651 13.03 -18.52 -24.90
CA GLY A 651 14.45 -18.84 -24.72
C GLY A 651 15.22 -17.86 -23.85
N ASN A 652 14.56 -17.00 -23.08
CA ASN A 652 15.23 -16.11 -22.11
C ASN A 652 15.42 -16.83 -20.77
N LEU A 653 16.58 -16.65 -20.15
CA LEU A 653 16.84 -17.15 -18.80
C LEU A 653 16.09 -16.31 -17.75
N THR A 654 15.28 -16.98 -16.92
CA THR A 654 14.45 -16.38 -15.88
C THR A 654 14.28 -17.33 -14.68
N VAL A 655 13.58 -16.87 -13.65
CA VAL A 655 13.12 -17.69 -12.52
C VAL A 655 11.60 -17.55 -12.41
N PHE A 656 10.89 -18.67 -12.40
CA PHE A 656 9.45 -18.72 -12.16
C PHE A 656 9.16 -18.77 -10.65
N ASP A 657 9.06 -17.59 -10.02
CA ASP A 657 8.97 -17.41 -8.58
C ASP A 657 7.60 -16.92 -8.09
N ASP A 658 6.53 -17.60 -8.53
CA ASP A 658 5.15 -17.31 -8.12
C ASP A 658 4.93 -17.34 -6.59
N TYR A 659 5.70 -18.16 -5.87
CA TYR A 659 5.69 -18.19 -4.41
C TYR A 659 6.16 -16.87 -3.77
N ARG A 660 7.10 -16.16 -4.42
CA ARG A 660 7.60 -14.85 -3.96
C ARG A 660 6.57 -13.77 -4.24
N ILE A 661 5.95 -13.82 -5.42
CA ILE A 661 4.83 -12.95 -5.79
C ILE A 661 3.70 -13.08 -4.77
N ALA A 662 3.25 -14.32 -4.48
CA ALA A 662 2.20 -14.57 -3.51
C ALA A 662 2.54 -14.02 -2.12
N TYR A 663 3.75 -14.32 -1.61
CA TYR A 663 4.19 -13.81 -0.30
C TYR A 663 4.14 -12.27 -0.24
N LEU A 664 4.73 -11.59 -1.22
CA LEU A 664 4.81 -10.13 -1.22
C LEU A 664 3.44 -9.48 -1.44
N ARG A 665 2.61 -10.04 -2.33
CA ARG A 665 1.23 -9.59 -2.57
C ARG A 665 0.42 -9.62 -1.28
N ASP A 666 0.44 -10.76 -0.58
CA ASP A 666 -0.36 -10.96 0.63
C ASP A 666 0.08 -10.00 1.74
N HIS A 667 1.39 -9.70 1.86
CA HIS A 667 1.89 -8.69 2.81
C HIS A 667 1.51 -7.27 2.40
N LEU A 668 1.66 -6.90 1.12
CA LEU A 668 1.32 -5.56 0.64
C LEU A 668 -0.18 -5.26 0.73
N LEU A 669 -1.04 -6.26 0.56
CA LEU A 669 -2.48 -6.12 0.85
C LEU A 669 -2.71 -5.77 2.32
N GLN A 670 -1.97 -6.36 3.25
CA GLN A 670 -2.05 -6.03 4.67
C GLN A 670 -1.47 -4.64 5.00
N VAL A 671 -0.48 -4.16 4.24
CA VAL A 671 -0.01 -2.77 4.33
C VAL A 671 -1.10 -1.80 3.85
N LYS A 672 -1.76 -2.12 2.74
CA LYS A 672 -2.90 -1.33 2.22
C LYS A 672 -4.02 -1.22 3.27
N GLU A 673 -4.37 -2.33 3.90
CA GLU A 673 -5.34 -2.37 5.00
C GLU A 673 -4.89 -1.53 6.22
N ALA A 674 -3.61 -1.57 6.61
CA ALA A 674 -3.11 -0.72 7.69
C ALA A 674 -3.17 0.79 7.35
N ILE A 675 -2.94 1.15 6.08
CA ILE A 675 -3.12 2.54 5.62
C ILE A 675 -4.60 2.94 5.71
N GLU A 676 -5.52 2.05 5.36
CA GLU A 676 -6.96 2.26 5.53
C GLU A 676 -7.37 2.35 7.01
N ASP A 677 -6.67 1.65 7.92
CA ASP A 677 -6.82 1.80 9.38
C ASP A 677 -6.34 3.19 9.89
N GLY A 678 -5.68 3.98 9.04
CA GLY A 678 -5.18 5.32 9.36
C GLY A 678 -3.70 5.36 9.78
N VAL A 679 -2.94 4.27 9.55
CA VAL A 679 -1.50 4.22 9.83
C VAL A 679 -0.71 4.99 8.76
N GLU A 680 0.14 5.92 9.17
CA GLU A 680 1.04 6.62 8.24
C GLU A 680 2.24 5.74 7.88
N VAL A 681 2.17 5.11 6.70
CA VAL A 681 3.26 4.28 6.14
C VAL A 681 3.98 5.06 5.04
N MET A 682 5.27 5.33 5.24
CA MET A 682 6.11 6.10 4.33
C MET A 682 6.46 5.33 3.05
N GLY A 683 6.66 4.01 3.16
CA GLY A 683 7.16 3.19 2.08
C GLY A 683 7.43 1.75 2.45
N TYR A 684 7.87 1.00 1.43
CA TYR A 684 8.14 -0.42 1.51
C TYR A 684 9.36 -0.77 0.66
N THR A 685 10.43 -1.26 1.29
CA THR A 685 11.62 -1.76 0.58
C THR A 685 11.80 -3.26 0.78
N THR A 686 11.64 -4.01 -0.30
CA THR A 686 11.83 -5.46 -0.31
C THR A 686 13.28 -5.81 0.01
N TRP A 687 13.48 -6.79 0.89
CA TRP A 687 14.82 -7.24 1.24
C TRP A 687 15.52 -7.95 0.10
N GLY A 688 16.81 -7.66 -0.08
CA GLY A 688 17.67 -8.31 -1.06
C GLY A 688 17.07 -8.22 -2.45
N CYS A 689 16.64 -7.03 -2.88
CA CYS A 689 15.93 -6.82 -4.15
C CYS A 689 16.70 -7.31 -5.40
N ILE A 690 18.01 -7.45 -5.27
CA ILE A 690 18.89 -8.26 -6.10
C ILE A 690 19.49 -9.34 -5.21
N ASP A 691 19.64 -10.55 -5.73
CA ASP A 691 20.23 -11.65 -4.95
C ASP A 691 21.56 -11.22 -4.34
N LEU A 692 21.76 -11.55 -3.07
CA LEU A 692 22.91 -11.12 -2.28
C LEU A 692 23.34 -12.22 -1.30
N VAL A 693 24.53 -12.07 -0.73
CA VAL A 693 25.06 -13.03 0.25
C VAL A 693 24.29 -12.91 1.55
N SER A 694 23.73 -14.01 2.07
CA SER A 694 22.90 -13.98 3.28
C SER A 694 23.70 -13.57 4.53
N ALA A 695 23.09 -12.77 5.42
CA ALA A 695 23.75 -12.41 6.69
C ALA A 695 23.90 -13.62 7.63
N SER A 696 22.92 -14.53 7.64
CA SER A 696 22.86 -15.64 8.58
C SER A 696 23.88 -16.74 8.31
N THR A 697 24.01 -17.15 7.06
CA THR A 697 24.83 -18.31 6.65
C THR A 697 25.94 -17.95 5.67
N ALA A 698 25.97 -16.71 5.17
CA ALA A 698 26.90 -16.25 4.13
C ALA A 698 26.80 -17.07 2.83
N GLU A 699 25.57 -17.43 2.46
CA GLU A 699 25.24 -18.24 1.28
C GLU A 699 24.44 -17.42 0.26
N LEU A 700 24.50 -17.84 -1.00
CA LEU A 700 23.70 -17.35 -2.14
C LEU A 700 22.61 -18.35 -2.56
N LYS A 701 22.60 -19.57 -2.04
CA LYS A 701 21.53 -20.55 -2.30
C LYS A 701 20.15 -20.06 -1.84
N LYS A 702 20.08 -19.32 -0.73
CA LYS A 702 18.85 -18.69 -0.23
C LYS A 702 18.68 -17.31 -0.88
N ARG A 703 17.85 -17.23 -1.91
CA ARG A 703 17.70 -16.05 -2.79
C ARG A 703 16.45 -15.25 -2.45
N TYR A 704 16.57 -13.92 -2.42
CA TYR A 704 15.48 -13.01 -2.06
C TYR A 704 15.02 -12.14 -3.23
N GLY A 705 15.89 -11.90 -4.22
CA GLY A 705 15.72 -10.77 -5.12
C GLY A 705 14.69 -10.96 -6.21
N PHE A 706 14.39 -9.85 -6.86
CA PHE A 706 13.71 -9.80 -8.15
C PHE A 706 14.68 -10.02 -9.31
N ILE A 707 15.98 -9.85 -9.03
CA ILE A 707 17.06 -10.01 -9.99
C ILE A 707 17.93 -11.16 -9.49
N TYR A 708 17.96 -12.23 -10.27
CA TYR A 708 18.84 -13.37 -10.04
C TYR A 708 20.27 -12.97 -10.39
N VAL A 709 21.22 -13.32 -9.53
CA VAL A 709 22.65 -13.19 -9.82
C VAL A 709 23.23 -14.59 -9.99
N ASP A 710 23.83 -14.86 -11.15
CA ASP A 710 24.52 -16.13 -11.43
C ASP A 710 25.85 -16.20 -10.65
N ARG A 711 25.71 -16.56 -9.37
CA ARG A 711 26.80 -16.89 -8.45
C ARG A 711 26.31 -17.89 -7.41
N ASN A 712 27.12 -18.88 -7.09
CA ASN A 712 26.79 -19.99 -6.19
C ASN A 712 27.67 -20.00 -4.93
N ASP A 713 27.31 -20.83 -3.95
CA ASP A 713 28.01 -20.92 -2.65
C ASP A 713 29.48 -21.36 -2.76
N ASP A 714 29.85 -22.05 -3.84
CA ASP A 714 31.24 -22.43 -4.15
C ASP A 714 32.04 -21.33 -4.86
N GLY A 715 31.43 -20.15 -5.05
CA GLY A 715 32.00 -19.02 -5.75
C GLY A 715 31.91 -19.07 -7.28
N SER A 716 31.41 -20.17 -7.87
CA SER A 716 31.19 -20.29 -9.31
C SER A 716 30.05 -19.40 -9.81
N GLY A 717 30.02 -19.13 -11.11
CA GLY A 717 28.99 -18.31 -11.78
C GLY A 717 29.59 -17.13 -12.55
N THR A 718 28.81 -16.56 -13.45
CA THR A 718 29.22 -15.46 -14.34
C THR A 718 29.06 -14.06 -13.73
N LEU A 719 28.37 -13.94 -12.59
CA LEU A 719 27.86 -12.70 -12.01
C LEU A 719 26.82 -11.97 -12.88
N GLU A 720 26.30 -12.60 -13.93
CA GLU A 720 25.26 -11.98 -14.76
C GLU A 720 23.93 -11.86 -14.00
N ARG A 721 23.16 -10.82 -14.37
CA ARG A 721 21.87 -10.48 -13.76
C ARG A 721 20.73 -10.91 -14.67
N TYR A 722 19.76 -11.64 -14.11
CA TYR A 722 18.57 -12.10 -14.83
C TYR A 722 17.29 -11.66 -14.11
N LYS A 723 16.33 -11.12 -14.85
CA LYS A 723 15.05 -10.67 -14.31
C LYS A 723 14.18 -11.89 -13.99
N LYS A 724 13.75 -12.04 -12.75
CA LYS A 724 12.81 -13.10 -12.34
C LYS A 724 11.39 -12.72 -12.75
N LYS A 725 10.43 -13.66 -12.70
CA LYS A 725 9.01 -13.33 -12.97
C LYS A 725 8.50 -12.23 -12.03
N SER A 726 8.87 -12.29 -10.76
CA SER A 726 8.55 -11.28 -9.74
C SER A 726 9.08 -9.87 -10.05
N PHE A 727 10.11 -9.72 -10.91
CA PHE A 727 10.60 -8.43 -11.37
C PHE A 727 9.49 -7.62 -12.06
N TYR A 728 8.82 -8.26 -13.03
CA TYR A 728 7.78 -7.63 -13.82
C TYR A 728 6.51 -7.39 -12.99
N TRP A 729 6.16 -8.33 -12.11
CA TRP A 729 5.05 -8.16 -11.18
C TRP A 729 5.25 -6.94 -10.28
N TYR A 730 6.41 -6.79 -9.63
CA TYR A 730 6.65 -5.65 -8.73
C TYR A 730 6.77 -4.34 -9.50
N ARG A 731 7.32 -4.34 -10.73
CA ARG A 731 7.26 -3.18 -11.64
C ARG A 731 5.82 -2.70 -11.83
N ASP A 732 4.89 -3.62 -12.09
CA ASP A 732 3.49 -3.29 -12.35
C ASP A 732 2.78 -2.82 -11.07
N VAL A 733 3.12 -3.38 -9.90
CA VAL A 733 2.68 -2.88 -8.58
C VAL A 733 3.14 -1.43 -8.37
N ILE A 734 4.40 -1.11 -8.64
CA ILE A 734 4.93 0.25 -8.46
C ILE A 734 4.30 1.21 -9.46
N ALA A 735 4.21 0.83 -10.74
CA ALA A 735 3.65 1.67 -11.80
C ALA A 735 2.17 2.01 -11.57
N SER A 736 1.43 1.09 -10.93
CA SER A 736 0.02 1.29 -10.54
C SER A 736 -0.14 1.85 -9.13
N ASN A 737 0.95 2.18 -8.43
CA ASN A 737 0.94 2.58 -7.02
C ASN A 737 0.11 1.64 -6.12
N GLY A 738 0.26 0.33 -6.33
CA GLY A 738 -0.44 -0.73 -5.61
C GLY A 738 -1.82 -1.10 -6.13
N ALA A 739 -2.38 -0.41 -7.13
CA ALA A 739 -3.71 -0.70 -7.67
C ALA A 739 -3.79 -2.05 -8.43
N SER A 740 -2.64 -2.61 -8.87
CA SER A 740 -2.60 -3.95 -9.48
C SER A 740 -2.60 -5.09 -8.46
N LEU A 741 -2.54 -4.80 -7.16
CA LEU A 741 -2.64 -5.83 -6.12
C LEU A 741 -4.08 -6.35 -6.05
N LYS A 742 -4.25 -7.64 -6.31
CA LYS A 742 -5.54 -8.34 -6.20
C LYS A 742 -5.45 -9.42 -5.12
N ASP A 743 -6.58 -9.79 -4.53
CA ASP A 743 -6.61 -10.97 -3.67
C ASP A 743 -6.45 -12.23 -4.55
N GLY A 744 -5.56 -13.14 -4.15
CA GLY A 744 -5.32 -14.39 -4.86
C GLY A 744 -6.51 -15.35 -4.84
N SER A 745 -7.55 -15.06 -4.06
CA SER A 745 -8.82 -15.80 -4.07
C SER A 745 -9.65 -15.56 -5.34
N GLU A 746 -9.46 -14.42 -6.03
CA GLU A 746 -10.20 -14.05 -7.24
C GLU A 746 -9.61 -14.65 -8.52
N GLU A 747 -8.33 -15.05 -8.53
CA GLU A 747 -7.68 -15.67 -9.69
C GLU A 747 -8.05 -17.15 -9.89
N ALA A 748 -8.74 -17.77 -8.92
CA ALA A 748 -9.16 -19.17 -9.00
C ALA A 748 -10.45 -19.38 -9.83
N ASP A 749 -11.13 -18.31 -10.24
CA ASP A 749 -12.43 -18.33 -10.93
C ASP A 749 -12.38 -17.83 -12.40
N ILE A 750 -11.23 -17.93 -13.09
CA ILE A 750 -11.12 -17.68 -14.54
C ILE A 750 -10.85 -18.98 -15.32
#